data_AF-M4AQR7-F1
#
_entry.id   AF-M4AQR7-F1
#
_cell.length_a   1.000
_cell.length_b   1.000
_cell.length_c   1.000
_cell.angle_alpha   90.00
_cell.angle_beta   90.00
_cell.angle_gamma   90.00
#
_symmetry.space_group_name_H-M   'P 1'
#
loop_
_entity.id
_entity.type
_entity.pdbx_description
1 polymer ?
#
loop_
_entity_poly.entity_id
_entity_poly.type
_entity_poly.pdbx_seq_one_letter_code
_entity_poly.pdbx_strand_id
1 'polypeptide(L)'
;MAAPWCSRCAWLLLVFIYSLYVMVISEEPTPGNEQHASVVDNPQTPAETVKQPTEERRWEATQVDETVPDDAAAIKPDLPVPDSVLTPTPPLKDEFQEELVVRPLHSGDIYASFQFRTVWETDFTRGSKVSHYRLFPKSLGQVISKFSVRELHISFTQGYWRTMQWGQPYLPSPPGAELWVWFQDTVTDVDATWKELTNVLSGIFCASLNFIDSTNTVQPSASFKPLGIANGTDHRFLRYATLPREIVCTENLTPWKKLLPCGSKAGLAVLLKSEKLFHSSFHSQAVHIRPVCQDGPCKTSSLELRQTLNVVFDLHASGQGKREWSLFKMFSRTLTEACPLASSSKIYIDVTDNPQEDQFELSPATHLLSQAVVLGDRRTFSVYDLTQQVTFGTVRSLNVLIRWKSTEGDMLRPLLHAERYVAGYGLQTGEIHTLMYNNHPFRSFPVLLLDSVPWYLRLYVHTLTVTSKGKDNKPSYIHYQPSKDRMRPHLLEMLVQLPPHSVTEVTVQFERALLKWTEYTPDPNHGFYVGSSVVSALVPSTVAMNTNITKEQPLFSTFFPTKEESSYFIRVYTEPLLVNLPTPDFSMPYNVICLTCTVVAVGYGSLYNLLTRSFQVEEPNPGLAKRIANVIRKMRGVPPL
;
A
#
# COMPACT_ATOMS: atom_id res chain seq x y z
N MET A 1 -62.39 31.88 27.53
CA MET A 1 -62.82 30.60 26.93
C MET A 1 -61.61 29.92 26.28
N ALA A 2 -60.81 29.15 27.04
CA ALA A 2 -59.56 28.55 26.49
C ALA A 2 -59.12 27.23 27.18
N ALA A 3 -59.98 26.60 27.99
CA ALA A 3 -59.64 25.37 28.71
C ALA A 3 -59.64 24.06 27.86
N PRO A 4 -60.55 23.83 26.88
CA PRO A 4 -60.68 22.51 26.27
C PRO A 4 -59.65 22.18 25.18
N TRP A 5 -58.80 23.12 24.77
CA TRP A 5 -57.81 22.89 23.70
C TRP A 5 -56.48 22.29 24.20
N CYS A 6 -56.00 22.67 25.40
CA CYS A 6 -54.74 22.12 25.94
C CYS A 6 -54.77 20.59 26.12
N SER A 7 -55.90 20.03 26.57
CA SER A 7 -56.02 18.58 26.78
C SER A 7 -55.92 17.76 25.48
N ARG A 8 -56.29 18.33 24.32
CA ARG A 8 -56.18 17.64 23.04
C ARG A 8 -54.75 17.70 22.47
N CYS A 9 -54.05 18.82 22.65
CA CYS A 9 -52.63 18.93 22.27
C CYS A 9 -51.72 18.01 23.10
N ALA A 10 -51.96 17.89 24.42
CA ALA A 10 -51.20 16.98 25.27
C ALA A 10 -51.38 15.50 24.85
N TRP A 11 -52.59 15.11 24.46
CA TRP A 11 -52.88 13.74 24.00
C TRP A 11 -52.24 13.45 22.63
N LEU A 12 -52.27 14.41 21.70
CA LEU A 12 -51.58 14.30 20.41
C LEU A 12 -50.05 14.19 20.57
N LEU A 13 -49.45 14.95 21.49
CA LEU A 13 -48.03 14.84 21.82
C LEU A 13 -47.67 13.46 22.38
N LEU A 14 -48.48 12.92 23.30
CA LEU A 14 -48.29 11.57 23.84
C LEU A 14 -48.39 10.49 22.75
N VAL A 15 -49.37 10.60 21.84
CA VAL A 15 -49.50 9.67 20.70
C VAL A 15 -48.29 9.77 19.75
N PHE A 16 -47.76 10.98 19.50
CA PHE A 16 -46.60 11.18 18.63
C PHE A 16 -45.30 10.62 19.25
N ILE A 17 -45.10 10.84 20.56
CA ILE A 17 -44.00 10.25 21.33
C ILE A 17 -44.11 8.72 21.33
N TYR A 18 -45.32 8.18 21.50
CA TYR A 18 -45.55 6.73 21.46
C TYR A 18 -45.29 6.13 20.06
N SER A 19 -45.66 6.83 18.97
CA SER A 19 -45.34 6.36 17.61
C SER A 19 -43.84 6.41 17.29
N LEU A 20 -43.12 7.41 17.82
CA LEU A 20 -41.65 7.47 17.73
C LEU A 20 -41.00 6.33 18.51
N TYR A 21 -41.50 6.03 19.71
CA TYR A 21 -41.00 4.91 20.54
C TYR A 21 -41.25 3.55 19.86
N VAL A 22 -42.42 3.35 19.24
CA VAL A 22 -42.74 2.13 18.48
C VAL A 22 -41.90 2.01 17.20
N MET A 23 -41.60 3.12 16.51
CA MET A 23 -40.68 3.12 15.35
C MET A 23 -39.25 2.73 15.75
N VAL A 24 -38.73 3.28 16.86
CA VAL A 24 -37.37 2.96 17.36
C VAL A 24 -37.24 1.50 17.82
N ILE A 25 -38.31 0.90 18.37
CA ILE A 25 -38.33 -0.53 18.76
C ILE A 25 -38.47 -1.46 17.53
N SER A 26 -38.93 -0.95 16.38
CA SER A 26 -39.10 -1.78 15.18
C SER A 26 -37.82 -1.95 14.33
N GLU A 27 -36.69 -1.34 14.74
CA GLU A 27 -35.36 -1.51 14.14
C GLU A 27 -34.36 -2.18 15.10
N GLU A 28 -34.70 -3.37 15.63
CA GLU A 28 -33.68 -4.33 16.07
C GLU A 28 -33.56 -5.49 15.06
N PRO A 29 -32.34 -5.85 14.61
CA PRO A 29 -32.14 -6.91 13.64
C PRO A 29 -32.32 -8.28 14.30
N THR A 30 -33.05 -9.18 13.62
CA THR A 30 -33.26 -10.57 14.05
C THR A 30 -31.94 -11.33 14.28
N PRO A 31 -31.65 -11.83 15.50
CA PRO A 31 -30.61 -12.82 15.71
C PRO A 31 -31.18 -14.22 15.41
N GLY A 32 -30.60 -14.91 14.43
CA GLY A 32 -30.91 -16.31 14.16
C GLY A 32 -30.19 -17.25 15.13
N ASN A 33 -30.93 -18.19 15.71
CA ASN A 33 -30.52 -19.41 16.42
C ASN A 33 -29.01 -19.65 16.66
N GLU A 34 -28.62 -19.83 17.93
CA GLU A 34 -27.96 -21.08 18.38
C GLU A 34 -28.05 -21.34 19.90
N GLN A 35 -28.82 -22.38 20.25
CA GLN A 35 -28.66 -23.38 21.33
C GLN A 35 -28.19 -22.99 22.76
N HIS A 36 -29.17 -22.97 23.68
CA HIS A 36 -29.24 -23.54 25.04
C HIS A 36 -28.01 -23.83 25.94
N ALA A 37 -28.28 -23.60 27.24
CA ALA A 37 -27.67 -24.13 28.47
C ALA A 37 -26.48 -23.32 29.06
N SER A 38 -26.44 -22.99 30.35
CA SER A 38 -27.24 -23.47 31.50
C SER A 38 -27.47 -22.38 32.58
N VAL A 39 -28.44 -22.65 33.46
CA VAL A 39 -28.92 -21.76 34.54
C VAL A 39 -28.29 -22.15 35.89
N VAL A 40 -27.89 -21.15 36.70
CA VAL A 40 -27.96 -21.24 38.18
C VAL A 40 -28.33 -19.86 38.75
N ASP A 41 -29.49 -19.78 39.42
CA ASP A 41 -29.90 -18.64 40.25
C ASP A 41 -29.19 -18.65 41.62
N ASN A 42 -28.82 -17.49 42.15
CA ASN A 42 -29.59 -16.85 43.24
C ASN A 42 -29.03 -15.46 43.66
N PRO A 43 -29.85 -14.59 44.27
CA PRO A 43 -29.50 -13.19 44.57
C PRO A 43 -29.11 -12.93 46.03
N GLN A 44 -28.45 -11.79 46.30
CA GLN A 44 -28.70 -10.96 47.49
C GLN A 44 -27.97 -9.59 47.44
N THR A 45 -28.75 -8.51 47.47
CA THR A 45 -28.38 -7.14 47.91
C THR A 45 -28.52 -7.03 49.44
N PRO A 46 -27.94 -6.05 50.18
CA PRO A 46 -28.02 -4.60 49.90
C PRO A 46 -26.77 -3.73 50.22
N ALA A 47 -26.93 -2.41 50.08
CA ALA A 47 -25.97 -1.33 50.38
C ALA A 47 -25.72 -1.13 51.90
N GLU A 48 -24.80 -0.31 52.45
CA GLU A 48 -23.99 0.83 51.96
C GLU A 48 -22.47 0.65 52.32
N THR A 49 -21.53 1.61 52.44
CA THR A 49 -21.52 3.10 52.56
C THR A 49 -20.21 3.75 52.05
N VAL A 50 -20.24 5.09 51.92
CA VAL A 50 -19.17 6.04 51.56
C VAL A 50 -17.89 5.96 52.42
N LYS A 51 -16.71 5.96 51.77
CA LYS A 51 -15.53 6.82 52.09
C LYS A 51 -14.37 6.66 51.07
N GLN A 52 -13.85 7.78 50.58
CA GLN A 52 -12.52 7.91 49.95
C GLN A 52 -11.44 8.03 51.06
N PRO A 53 -10.19 7.59 50.82
CA PRO A 53 -9.22 8.52 50.21
C PRO A 53 -8.22 7.90 49.21
N THR A 54 -7.62 8.84 48.48
CA THR A 54 -6.37 8.88 47.72
C THR A 54 -5.24 7.92 48.15
N GLU A 55 -4.53 7.33 47.17
CA GLU A 55 -3.06 7.38 47.14
C GLU A 55 -2.49 7.03 45.75
N GLU A 56 -1.47 7.78 45.31
CA GLU A 56 -0.73 7.57 44.06
C GLU A 56 0.38 6.53 44.26
N ARG A 57 0.55 5.58 43.33
CA ARG A 57 1.73 4.70 43.31
C ARG A 57 2.74 5.13 42.24
N ARG A 58 3.76 5.83 42.70
CA ARG A 58 5.01 6.12 41.99
C ARG A 58 5.88 4.85 41.98
N TRP A 59 6.54 4.56 40.87
CA TRP A 59 7.50 3.45 40.77
C TRP A 59 8.89 3.93 41.21
N GLU A 60 9.52 3.21 42.15
CA GLU A 60 10.90 3.43 42.58
C GLU A 60 11.82 2.31 42.08
N ALA A 61 13.09 2.65 41.87
CA ALA A 61 14.09 1.78 41.27
C ALA A 61 14.91 1.03 42.33
N THR A 62 15.14 -0.28 42.11
CA THR A 62 15.92 -1.13 43.01
C THR A 62 17.41 -1.03 42.70
N GLN A 63 18.22 -0.60 43.67
CA GLN A 63 19.68 -0.83 43.69
C GLN A 63 19.99 -2.23 44.25
N VAL A 64 21.15 -2.78 43.91
CA VAL A 64 21.64 -4.07 44.42
C VAL A 64 22.97 -3.82 45.13
N ASP A 65 23.02 -4.19 46.42
CA ASP A 65 24.22 -4.07 47.26
C ASP A 65 25.15 -5.29 47.14
N GLU A 66 26.45 -5.05 47.29
CA GLU A 66 27.48 -6.08 47.45
C GLU A 66 27.55 -6.57 48.90
N THR A 67 27.70 -7.89 49.12
CA THR A 67 28.18 -8.43 50.41
C THR A 67 29.14 -9.59 50.20
N VAL A 68 30.30 -9.50 50.86
CA VAL A 68 31.37 -10.51 50.94
C VAL A 68 31.24 -11.27 52.26
N PRO A 69 31.68 -12.54 52.32
CA PRO A 69 32.34 -13.01 53.53
C PRO A 69 33.66 -13.76 53.28
N ASP A 70 34.67 -13.47 54.10
CA ASP A 70 35.92 -14.23 54.26
C ASP A 70 35.70 -15.50 55.12
N ASP A 71 36.45 -16.60 54.88
CA ASP A 71 37.61 -16.93 55.75
C ASP A 71 38.45 -18.16 55.34
N ALA A 72 39.77 -17.97 55.43
CA ALA A 72 40.87 -18.90 55.77
C ALA A 72 41.11 -20.31 55.12
N ALA A 73 42.26 -20.37 54.42
CA ALA A 73 43.39 -21.33 54.58
C ALA A 73 43.41 -22.73 53.90
N ALA A 74 44.22 -22.87 52.84
CA ALA A 74 45.49 -23.64 52.83
C ALA A 74 46.24 -23.53 51.48
N ILE A 75 47.59 -23.53 51.51
CA ILE A 75 48.46 -23.27 50.34
C ILE A 75 49.09 -24.56 49.79
N LYS A 76 49.08 -24.75 48.45
CA LYS A 76 50.25 -25.20 47.65
C LYS A 76 50.06 -24.93 46.14
N PRO A 77 51.13 -24.67 45.37
CA PRO A 77 51.04 -24.14 44.01
C PRO A 77 51.21 -25.23 42.93
N ASP A 78 50.72 -24.97 41.71
CA ASP A 78 51.39 -25.38 40.46
C ASP A 78 50.82 -24.67 39.21
N LEU A 79 51.72 -23.95 38.51
CA LEU A 79 51.82 -23.60 37.07
C LEU A 79 50.59 -23.15 36.22
N PRO A 80 50.79 -22.21 35.26
CA PRO A 80 49.72 -21.66 34.42
C PRO A 80 49.32 -22.58 33.26
N VAL A 81 48.02 -22.72 33.02
CA VAL A 81 47.45 -23.32 31.81
C VAL A 81 47.47 -22.27 30.67
N PRO A 82 47.93 -22.60 29.46
CA PRO A 82 48.09 -21.62 28.38
C PRO A 82 46.76 -21.23 27.72
N ASP A 83 46.76 -20.06 27.09
CA ASP A 83 45.60 -19.42 26.45
C ASP A 83 44.78 -20.39 25.59
N SER A 84 43.53 -20.59 25.96
CA SER A 84 42.56 -21.28 25.12
C SER A 84 42.29 -20.43 23.89
N VAL A 85 42.88 -20.82 22.76
CA VAL A 85 42.64 -20.24 21.43
C VAL A 85 41.15 -20.02 21.23
N LEU A 86 40.75 -18.74 21.13
CA LEU A 86 39.43 -18.36 20.66
C LEU A 86 39.28 -18.85 19.21
N THR A 87 38.74 -20.05 19.05
CA THR A 87 38.25 -20.52 17.76
C THR A 87 37.27 -19.48 17.23
N PRO A 88 37.50 -18.89 16.05
CA PRO A 88 36.58 -17.89 15.52
C PRO A 88 35.23 -18.58 15.32
N THR A 89 34.20 -18.07 16.02
CA THR A 89 32.81 -18.40 15.71
C THR A 89 32.62 -18.22 14.20
N PRO A 90 32.05 -19.20 13.48
CA PRO A 90 31.88 -19.07 12.04
C PRO A 90 31.08 -17.79 11.77
N PRO A 91 31.54 -16.90 10.86
CA PRO A 91 30.86 -15.64 10.63
C PRO A 91 29.47 -15.94 10.08
N LEU A 92 28.42 -15.54 10.81
CA LEU A 92 27.05 -15.52 10.32
C LEU A 92 26.96 -14.35 9.31
N LYS A 93 26.70 -14.68 8.05
CA LYS A 93 26.94 -13.81 6.88
C LYS A 93 25.68 -13.11 6.42
N ASP A 94 25.07 -12.32 7.31
CA ASP A 94 24.14 -11.28 6.87
C ASP A 94 24.84 -10.41 5.81
N GLU A 95 24.26 -10.34 4.61
CA GLU A 95 24.82 -9.57 3.48
C GLU A 95 23.89 -8.42 3.12
N PHE A 96 24.43 -7.20 3.02
CA PHE A 96 23.72 -6.05 2.47
C PHE A 96 24.39 -5.55 1.19
N GLN A 97 23.62 -5.31 0.14
CA GLN A 97 24.08 -4.74 -1.13
C GLN A 97 23.19 -3.58 -1.54
N GLU A 98 23.79 -2.52 -2.08
CA GLU A 98 23.09 -1.36 -2.62
C GLU A 98 23.53 -1.06 -4.06
N GLU A 99 22.57 -0.78 -4.94
CA GLU A 99 22.84 -0.32 -6.30
C GLU A 99 21.86 0.75 -6.76
N LEU A 100 22.33 1.60 -7.67
CA LEU A 100 21.53 2.60 -8.38
C LEU A 100 21.77 2.41 -9.88
N VAL A 101 20.71 2.18 -10.64
CA VAL A 101 20.73 2.21 -12.11
C VAL A 101 20.17 3.53 -12.59
N VAL A 102 20.91 4.23 -13.44
CA VAL A 102 20.44 5.41 -14.17
C VAL A 102 20.36 5.05 -15.64
N ARG A 103 19.14 5.07 -16.20
CA ARG A 103 18.88 4.83 -17.61
C ARG A 103 18.38 6.14 -18.25
N PRO A 104 19.18 6.76 -19.14
CA PRO A 104 18.68 7.80 -20.03
C PRO A 104 17.57 7.21 -20.92
N LEU A 105 16.44 7.90 -21.05
CA LEU A 105 15.30 7.44 -21.85
C LEU A 105 15.23 8.17 -23.20
N HIS A 106 14.59 7.53 -24.18
CA HIS A 106 14.44 8.05 -25.54
C HIS A 106 13.58 9.32 -25.60
N SER A 107 12.69 9.52 -24.62
CA SER A 107 11.95 10.78 -24.41
C SER A 107 12.83 11.96 -23.96
N GLY A 108 14.07 11.71 -23.54
CA GLY A 108 14.95 12.68 -22.86
C GLY A 108 14.80 12.72 -21.34
N ASP A 109 13.77 12.04 -20.81
CA ASP A 109 13.61 11.77 -19.38
C ASP A 109 14.76 10.92 -18.83
N ILE A 110 14.92 10.89 -17.51
CA ILE A 110 15.81 9.92 -16.84
C ILE A 110 15.02 9.01 -15.90
N TYR A 111 15.19 7.71 -16.11
CA TYR A 111 14.77 6.68 -15.16
C TYR A 111 15.91 6.36 -14.19
N ALA A 112 15.64 6.50 -12.89
CA ALA A 112 16.51 6.05 -11.82
C ALA A 112 15.83 4.89 -11.07
N SER A 113 16.55 3.78 -10.88
CA SER A 113 16.10 2.62 -10.11
C SER A 113 17.12 2.29 -9.03
N PHE A 114 16.74 2.48 -7.76
CA PHE A 114 17.50 2.04 -6.61
C PHE A 114 17.07 0.63 -6.23
N GLN A 115 18.03 -0.26 -5.98
CA GLN A 115 17.80 -1.59 -5.46
C GLN A 115 18.68 -1.82 -4.23
N PHE A 116 18.07 -2.31 -3.16
CA PHE A 116 18.76 -2.70 -1.94
C PHE A 116 18.42 -4.16 -1.64
N ARG A 117 19.43 -4.99 -1.41
CA ARG A 117 19.29 -6.39 -0.98
C ARG A 117 19.82 -6.55 0.43
N THR A 118 19.03 -7.11 1.33
CA THR A 118 19.50 -7.65 2.60
C THR A 118 19.21 -9.15 2.61
N VAL A 119 20.25 -9.99 2.61
CA VAL A 119 20.12 -11.44 2.78
C VAL A 119 20.34 -11.76 4.25
N TRP A 120 19.41 -12.52 4.83
CA TRP A 120 19.46 -12.93 6.22
C TRP A 120 19.49 -14.45 6.34
N GLU A 121 20.57 -14.97 6.91
CA GLU A 121 20.82 -16.41 7.04
C GLU A 121 20.01 -16.99 8.22
N THR A 122 18.82 -17.53 7.93
CA THR A 122 17.98 -18.19 8.93
C THR A 122 17.11 -19.30 8.31
N ASP A 123 17.07 -20.47 8.94
CA ASP A 123 16.17 -21.59 8.62
C ASP A 123 14.71 -21.25 9.04
N PHE A 124 14.12 -20.25 8.37
CA PHE A 124 12.80 -19.72 8.69
C PHE A 124 11.68 -20.77 8.63
N THR A 125 11.87 -21.82 7.84
CA THR A 125 10.96 -22.96 7.68
C THR A 125 10.92 -23.92 8.87
N ARG A 126 11.85 -23.83 9.83
CA ARG A 126 11.95 -24.75 10.99
C ARG A 126 11.42 -24.17 12.30
N GLY A 127 10.79 -23.00 12.27
CA GLY A 127 10.08 -22.43 13.44
C GLY A 127 10.97 -22.07 14.63
N SER A 128 12.28 -21.89 14.42
CA SER A 128 13.19 -21.43 15.47
C SER A 128 12.84 -19.99 15.87
N LYS A 129 12.67 -19.75 17.18
CA LYS A 129 12.45 -18.40 17.71
C LYS A 129 13.71 -17.57 17.52
N VAL A 130 13.66 -16.65 16.55
CA VAL A 130 14.75 -15.73 16.27
C VAL A 130 14.95 -14.75 17.42
N SER A 131 16.14 -14.76 18.02
CA SER A 131 16.53 -13.84 19.11
C SER A 131 17.26 -12.59 18.62
N HIS A 132 18.01 -12.67 17.52
CA HIS A 132 18.89 -11.59 17.05
C HIS A 132 18.68 -11.25 15.57
N TYR A 133 18.67 -9.95 15.30
CA TYR A 133 18.62 -9.34 13.97
C TYR A 133 19.85 -8.44 13.84
N ARG A 134 20.68 -8.63 12.80
CA ARG A 134 21.90 -7.83 12.58
C ARG A 134 21.71 -6.81 11.47
N LEU A 135 21.51 -7.24 10.22
CA LEU A 135 21.20 -6.33 9.11
C LEU A 135 19.70 -6.30 8.78
N PHE A 136 19.00 -7.42 8.95
CA PHE A 136 17.57 -7.51 8.66
C PHE A 136 16.72 -6.67 9.64
N PRO A 137 15.72 -5.88 9.19
CA PRO A 137 14.90 -5.07 10.08
C PRO A 137 13.98 -5.92 10.97
N LYS A 138 14.20 -5.83 12.29
CA LYS A 138 13.43 -6.54 13.33
C LYS A 138 11.91 -6.41 13.17
N SER A 139 11.41 -5.23 12.79
CA SER A 139 9.97 -4.97 12.62
C SER A 139 9.34 -5.91 11.59
N LEU A 140 9.95 -6.05 10.41
CA LEU A 140 9.48 -7.01 9.40
C LEU A 140 9.72 -8.45 9.85
N GLY A 141 10.89 -8.74 10.42
CA GLY A 141 11.22 -10.10 10.91
C GLY A 141 10.20 -10.65 11.90
N GLN A 142 9.71 -9.81 12.81
CA GLN A 142 8.67 -10.17 13.78
C GLN A 142 7.29 -10.35 13.12
N VAL A 143 6.94 -9.53 12.12
CA VAL A 143 5.68 -9.67 11.36
C VAL A 143 5.65 -10.98 10.58
N ILE A 144 6.71 -11.27 9.82
CA ILE A 144 6.79 -12.46 8.96
C ILE A 144 6.71 -13.72 9.85
N SER A 145 7.42 -13.72 10.98
CA SER A 145 7.37 -14.82 11.97
C SER A 145 6.02 -14.94 12.69
N LYS A 146 5.36 -13.83 13.05
CA LYS A 146 4.08 -13.87 13.77
C LYS A 146 2.95 -14.40 12.90
N PHE A 147 2.90 -13.99 11.63
CA PHE A 147 1.82 -14.31 10.69
C PHE A 147 2.15 -15.48 9.77
N SER A 148 3.24 -16.23 10.04
CA SER A 148 3.74 -17.35 9.21
C SER A 148 3.75 -17.02 7.71
N VAL A 149 4.27 -15.84 7.35
CA VAL A 149 4.34 -15.39 5.96
C VAL A 149 5.52 -16.05 5.26
N ARG A 150 5.29 -16.68 4.12
CA ARG A 150 6.32 -17.25 3.25
C ARG A 150 6.95 -16.18 2.35
N GLU A 151 6.10 -15.44 1.64
CA GLU A 151 6.51 -14.36 0.74
C GLU A 151 5.60 -13.14 0.95
N LEU A 152 6.19 -11.95 0.96
CA LEU A 152 5.49 -10.68 1.14
C LEU A 152 5.95 -9.72 0.05
N HIS A 153 5.02 -9.22 -0.76
CA HIS A 153 5.30 -8.24 -1.79
C HIS A 153 4.32 -7.07 -1.65
N ILE A 154 4.87 -5.90 -1.35
CA ILE A 154 4.13 -4.66 -1.26
C ILE A 154 4.78 -3.61 -2.17
N SER A 155 3.97 -2.92 -2.96
CA SER A 155 4.39 -1.75 -3.73
C SER A 155 3.43 -0.59 -3.51
N PHE A 156 3.97 0.63 -3.56
CA PHE A 156 3.22 1.87 -3.57
C PHE A 156 3.71 2.69 -4.76
N THR A 157 2.80 3.24 -5.57
CA THR A 157 3.13 3.98 -6.79
C THR A 157 2.28 5.24 -6.95
N GLN A 158 2.94 6.34 -7.31
CA GLN A 158 2.33 7.58 -7.75
C GLN A 158 2.56 7.73 -9.26
N GLY A 159 1.46 7.96 -9.99
CA GLY A 159 1.45 7.91 -11.45
C GLY A 159 1.31 6.48 -11.99
N TYR A 160 1.46 6.32 -13.31
CA TYR A 160 1.42 5.03 -14.00
C TYR A 160 2.61 4.94 -14.97
N TRP A 161 3.09 3.71 -15.24
CA TRP A 161 4.26 3.52 -16.09
C TRP A 161 3.91 3.67 -17.57
N ARG A 162 4.52 4.63 -18.26
CA ARG A 162 4.27 4.88 -19.69
C ARG A 162 5.16 4.00 -20.56
N THR A 163 4.81 2.72 -20.69
CA THR A 163 5.63 1.69 -21.37
C THR A 163 6.08 2.10 -22.78
N MET A 164 5.24 2.80 -23.55
CA MET A 164 5.58 3.30 -24.89
C MET A 164 6.65 4.41 -24.89
N GLN A 165 6.72 5.24 -23.84
CA GLN A 165 7.69 6.35 -23.72
C GLN A 165 8.99 5.92 -23.02
N TRP A 166 8.86 5.09 -21.99
CA TRP A 166 9.97 4.74 -21.08
C TRP A 166 10.52 3.32 -21.33
N GLY A 167 9.89 2.55 -22.22
CA GLY A 167 10.19 1.13 -22.42
C GLY A 167 9.72 0.29 -21.24
N GLN A 168 10.34 -0.87 -21.05
CA GLN A 168 10.05 -1.74 -19.90
C GLN A 168 10.83 -1.31 -18.64
N PRO A 169 10.19 -1.29 -17.45
CA PRO A 169 10.87 -1.02 -16.17
C PRO A 169 11.66 -2.25 -15.72
N TYR A 170 12.71 -2.07 -14.92
CA TYR A 170 13.42 -3.21 -14.31
C TYR A 170 12.52 -3.95 -13.31
N LEU A 171 11.70 -3.20 -12.58
CA LEU A 171 10.64 -3.73 -11.72
C LEU A 171 9.33 -2.99 -11.96
N PRO A 172 8.28 -3.69 -12.42
CA PRO A 172 6.97 -3.09 -12.64
C PRO A 172 6.25 -2.90 -11.30
N SER A 173 5.41 -1.87 -11.21
CA SER A 173 4.52 -1.64 -10.07
C SER A 173 3.23 -0.99 -10.57
N PRO A 174 2.04 -1.42 -10.11
CA PRO A 174 0.78 -0.78 -10.47
C PRO A 174 0.61 0.56 -9.76
N PRO A 175 -0.22 1.47 -10.29
CA PRO A 175 -0.65 2.71 -9.62
C PRO A 175 -1.39 2.43 -8.30
N GLY A 176 -1.17 3.27 -7.29
CA GLY A 176 -1.70 3.07 -5.95
C GLY A 176 -0.88 2.04 -5.16
N ALA A 177 -1.53 1.33 -4.23
CA ALA A 177 -0.89 0.27 -3.46
C ALA A 177 -1.28 -1.12 -3.99
N GLU A 178 -0.31 -2.03 -4.07
CA GLU A 178 -0.49 -3.45 -4.35
C GLU A 178 0.13 -4.25 -3.20
N LEU A 179 -0.61 -5.24 -2.71
CA LEU A 179 -0.15 -6.17 -1.69
C LEU A 179 -0.49 -7.59 -2.12
N TRP A 180 0.51 -8.47 -2.16
CA TRP A 180 0.28 -9.90 -2.25
C TRP A 180 1.22 -10.70 -1.35
N VAL A 181 0.65 -11.76 -0.79
CA VAL A 181 1.26 -12.55 0.28
C VAL A 181 1.01 -14.01 0.03
N TRP A 182 2.08 -14.81 0.14
CA TRP A 182 1.98 -16.25 0.32
C TRP A 182 2.16 -16.56 1.80
N PHE A 183 1.19 -17.23 2.40
CA PHE A 183 1.31 -17.80 3.75
C PHE A 183 1.98 -19.17 3.71
N GLN A 184 2.47 -19.63 4.85
CA GLN A 184 2.89 -21.02 5.04
C GLN A 184 1.67 -21.95 5.13
N ASP A 185 1.90 -23.21 4.79
CA ASP A 185 0.92 -24.31 4.88
C ASP A 185 0.48 -24.61 6.34
N THR A 186 1.19 -24.10 7.33
CA THR A 186 0.82 -24.15 8.75
C THR A 186 -0.39 -23.28 9.13
N VAL A 187 -0.79 -22.32 8.28
CA VAL A 187 -1.86 -21.36 8.62
C VAL A 187 -3.24 -21.99 8.37
N THR A 188 -4.05 -22.07 9.43
CA THR A 188 -5.41 -22.64 9.33
C THR A 188 -6.43 -21.65 8.78
N ASP A 189 -6.46 -20.42 9.30
CA ASP A 189 -7.32 -19.34 8.82
C ASP A 189 -6.48 -18.25 8.14
N VAL A 190 -6.46 -18.33 6.80
CA VAL A 190 -5.74 -17.37 5.94
C VAL A 190 -6.44 -16.01 5.87
N ASP A 191 -7.77 -15.95 6.03
CA ASP A 191 -8.53 -14.70 5.87
C ASP A 191 -8.48 -13.83 7.13
N ALA A 192 -8.52 -14.45 8.32
CA ALA A 192 -8.29 -13.75 9.57
C ALA A 192 -6.84 -13.24 9.67
N THR A 193 -5.85 -14.10 9.38
CA THR A 193 -4.43 -13.71 9.41
C THR A 193 -4.10 -12.64 8.37
N TRP A 194 -4.72 -12.68 7.18
CA TRP A 194 -4.63 -11.61 6.18
C TRP A 194 -5.14 -10.27 6.72
N LYS A 195 -6.32 -10.25 7.34
CA LYS A 195 -6.89 -9.03 7.93
C LYS A 195 -6.04 -8.47 9.08
N GLU A 196 -5.44 -9.31 9.92
CA GLU A 196 -4.50 -8.83 10.94
C GLU A 196 -3.21 -8.29 10.33
N LEU A 197 -2.67 -8.97 9.31
CA LEU A 197 -1.45 -8.58 8.62
C LEU A 197 -1.59 -7.22 7.92
N THR A 198 -2.69 -6.97 7.20
CA THR A 198 -2.92 -5.68 6.52
C THR A 198 -2.99 -4.51 7.50
N ASN A 199 -3.62 -4.71 8.66
CA ASN A 199 -3.66 -3.72 9.75
C ASN A 199 -2.28 -3.45 10.36
N VAL A 200 -1.42 -4.47 10.54
CA VAL A 200 -0.05 -4.26 11.06
C VAL A 200 0.85 -3.61 10.00
N LEU A 201 0.76 -4.01 8.74
CA LEU A 201 1.52 -3.41 7.64
C LEU A 201 1.13 -1.93 7.42
N SER A 202 -0.15 -1.59 7.59
CA SER A 202 -0.66 -0.21 7.57
C SER A 202 0.12 0.68 8.56
N GLY A 203 0.28 0.23 9.80
CA GLY A 203 1.05 0.95 10.82
C GLY A 203 2.56 1.01 10.55
N ILE A 204 3.15 -0.03 9.96
CA ILE A 204 4.59 -0.06 9.63
C ILE A 204 4.94 0.89 8.49
N PHE A 205 4.12 0.93 7.44
CA PHE A 205 4.40 1.74 6.24
C PHE A 205 3.73 3.11 6.25
N CYS A 206 2.96 3.46 7.30
CA CYS A 206 2.15 4.67 7.39
C CYS A 206 1.19 4.83 6.20
N ALA A 207 0.52 3.73 5.84
CA ALA A 207 -0.34 3.62 4.66
C ALA A 207 -1.72 3.05 5.02
N SER A 208 -2.75 3.36 4.25
CA SER A 208 -4.14 2.97 4.49
C SER A 208 -4.48 1.52 4.09
N LEU A 209 -3.53 0.59 4.26
CA LEU A 209 -3.69 -0.84 3.93
C LEU A 209 -4.78 -1.52 4.77
N ASN A 210 -5.21 -0.90 5.87
CA ASN A 210 -6.36 -1.33 6.67
C ASN A 210 -7.70 -1.26 5.89
N PHE A 211 -7.76 -0.57 4.73
CA PHE A 211 -8.88 -0.65 3.79
C PHE A 211 -8.83 -1.90 2.88
N ILE A 212 -7.81 -2.77 3.00
CA ILE A 212 -7.82 -4.08 2.37
C ILE A 212 -8.74 -5.00 3.17
N ASP A 213 -9.82 -5.44 2.53
CA ASP A 213 -10.87 -6.28 3.09
C ASP A 213 -11.28 -7.37 2.08
N SER A 214 -12.34 -8.12 2.36
CA SER A 214 -12.79 -9.17 1.42
C SER A 214 -13.30 -8.59 0.08
N THR A 215 -13.72 -7.33 0.03
CA THR A 215 -14.33 -6.70 -1.16
C THR A 215 -13.32 -6.30 -2.23
N ASN A 216 -12.04 -6.19 -1.88
CA ASN A 216 -10.93 -5.89 -2.79
C ASN A 216 -9.80 -6.96 -2.78
N THR A 217 -9.95 -8.02 -1.98
CA THR A 217 -9.04 -9.17 -1.97
C THR A 217 -9.49 -10.27 -2.93
N VAL A 218 -8.55 -10.85 -3.67
CA VAL A 218 -8.73 -12.01 -4.54
C VAL A 218 -7.68 -13.09 -4.29
N GLN A 219 -7.92 -14.28 -4.83
CA GLN A 219 -7.03 -15.44 -4.78
C GLN A 219 -6.68 -15.88 -6.22
N PRO A 220 -5.68 -15.28 -6.88
CA PRO A 220 -5.27 -15.66 -8.23
C PRO A 220 -4.79 -17.12 -8.30
N SER A 221 -5.22 -17.85 -9.31
CA SER A 221 -4.92 -19.26 -9.53
C SER A 221 -3.79 -19.51 -10.54
N ALA A 222 -3.36 -18.49 -11.29
CA ALA A 222 -2.30 -18.65 -12.29
C ALA A 222 -1.30 -17.48 -12.39
N SER A 223 -1.76 -16.22 -12.27
CA SER A 223 -0.96 -15.02 -12.60
C SER A 223 0.14 -14.69 -11.59
N PHE A 224 -0.08 -15.08 -10.34
CA PHE A 224 0.89 -14.95 -9.25
C PHE A 224 1.38 -16.33 -8.85
N LYS A 225 2.70 -16.51 -8.90
CA LYS A 225 3.43 -17.69 -8.46
C LYS A 225 4.52 -17.25 -7.49
N PRO A 226 4.95 -18.10 -6.56
CA PRO A 226 6.05 -17.78 -5.66
C PRO A 226 7.32 -17.38 -6.45
N LEU A 227 8.00 -16.33 -6.00
CA LEU A 227 9.23 -15.82 -6.61
C LEU A 227 10.51 -16.33 -5.92
N GLY A 228 10.37 -16.96 -4.77
CA GLY A 228 11.42 -17.67 -4.05
C GLY A 228 11.23 -19.19 -4.07
N ILE A 229 11.82 -19.88 -3.08
CA ILE A 229 11.73 -21.34 -2.93
C ILE A 229 10.32 -21.76 -2.54
N ALA A 230 9.68 -22.56 -3.39
CA ALA A 230 8.37 -23.15 -3.16
C ALA A 230 8.36 -24.68 -3.32
N ASN A 231 8.01 -25.40 -2.25
CA ASN A 231 7.83 -26.85 -2.25
C ASN A 231 6.43 -27.28 -2.77
N GLY A 232 5.63 -26.32 -3.23
CA GLY A 232 4.27 -26.51 -3.75
C GLY A 232 3.61 -25.15 -4.01
N THR A 233 2.60 -25.14 -4.88
CA THR A 233 1.83 -23.93 -5.24
C THR A 233 0.35 -24.14 -4.91
N ASP A 234 0.02 -24.27 -3.62
CA ASP A 234 -1.37 -24.28 -3.19
C ASP A 234 -1.87 -22.83 -3.06
N HIS A 235 -2.64 -22.40 -4.05
CA HIS A 235 -3.17 -21.05 -4.17
C HIS A 235 -4.09 -20.66 -3.01
N ARG A 236 -4.55 -21.59 -2.16
CA ARG A 236 -5.34 -21.26 -0.95
C ARG A 236 -4.57 -20.37 0.04
N PHE A 237 -3.24 -20.42 0.02
CA PHE A 237 -2.36 -19.59 0.84
C PHE A 237 -1.94 -18.27 0.18
N LEU A 238 -2.43 -17.97 -1.02
CA LEU A 238 -2.21 -16.67 -1.67
C LEU A 238 -3.36 -15.71 -1.35
N ARG A 239 -3.01 -14.46 -1.02
CA ARG A 239 -3.93 -13.32 -1.09
C ARG A 239 -3.30 -12.21 -1.91
N TYR A 240 -4.09 -11.56 -2.76
CA TYR A 240 -3.72 -10.41 -3.57
C TYR A 240 -4.80 -9.33 -3.44
N ALA A 241 -4.41 -8.08 -3.23
CA ALA A 241 -5.31 -6.93 -3.22
C ALA A 241 -4.63 -5.69 -3.80
N THR A 242 -5.44 -4.76 -4.30
CA THR A 242 -4.98 -3.44 -4.76
C THR A 242 -5.86 -2.32 -4.22
N LEU A 243 -5.24 -1.20 -3.87
CA LEU A 243 -5.88 0.04 -3.49
C LEU A 243 -5.43 1.15 -4.46
N PRO A 244 -6.11 1.35 -5.61
CA PRO A 244 -5.67 2.30 -6.64
C PRO A 244 -5.72 3.78 -6.18
N ARG A 245 -6.36 4.07 -5.04
CA ARG A 245 -6.39 5.41 -4.42
C ARG A 245 -5.28 5.65 -3.38
N GLU A 246 -4.61 4.59 -2.92
CA GLU A 246 -3.53 4.68 -1.93
C GLU A 246 -2.20 4.95 -2.65
N ILE A 247 -1.99 6.20 -3.04
CA ILE A 247 -0.75 6.66 -3.69
C ILE A 247 0.41 6.70 -2.69
N VAL A 248 1.66 6.79 -3.19
CA VAL A 248 2.80 7.09 -2.32
C VAL A 248 2.65 8.50 -1.74
N CYS A 249 2.83 8.64 -0.44
CA CYS A 249 2.95 9.88 0.29
C CYS A 249 4.37 10.04 0.90
N THR A 250 4.75 11.26 1.27
CA THR A 250 6.09 11.56 1.83
C THR A 250 6.37 10.81 3.14
N GLU A 251 5.28 10.53 3.85
CA GLU A 251 5.14 9.82 5.10
C GLU A 251 5.58 8.36 4.97
N ASN A 252 5.37 7.71 3.81
CA ASN A 252 5.76 6.32 3.57
C ASN A 252 7.26 6.15 3.31
N LEU A 253 7.95 7.18 2.81
CA LEU A 253 9.39 7.13 2.52
C LEU A 253 10.24 7.05 3.80
N THR A 254 9.77 7.66 4.90
CA THR A 254 10.48 7.63 6.18
C THR A 254 10.57 6.24 6.81
N PRO A 255 9.47 5.48 7.02
CA PRO A 255 9.55 4.10 7.50
C PRO A 255 10.26 3.18 6.48
N TRP A 256 10.06 3.36 5.18
CA TRP A 256 10.76 2.58 4.16
C TRP A 256 12.29 2.73 4.27
N LYS A 257 12.81 3.95 4.46
CA LYS A 257 14.25 4.18 4.68
C LYS A 257 14.76 3.67 6.03
N LYS A 258 13.90 3.58 7.06
CA LYS A 258 14.28 3.00 8.38
C LYS A 258 14.54 1.49 8.33
N LEU A 259 14.13 0.80 7.26
CA LEU A 259 14.41 -0.62 7.05
C LEU A 259 15.85 -0.88 6.55
N LEU A 260 16.51 0.13 5.98
CA LEU A 260 17.88 0.02 5.43
C LEU A 260 18.93 0.07 6.57
N PRO A 261 19.97 -0.78 6.55
CA PRO A 261 21.00 -0.82 7.62
C PRO A 261 21.70 0.53 7.87
N CYS A 262 22.02 1.28 6.81
CA CYS A 262 22.61 2.62 6.91
C CYS A 262 21.58 3.77 7.02
N GLY A 263 20.29 3.44 7.06
CA GLY A 263 19.17 4.39 7.11
C GLY A 263 19.23 5.38 5.94
N SER A 264 19.40 6.67 6.26
CA SER A 264 19.64 7.73 5.27
C SER A 264 20.90 8.55 5.61
N LYS A 265 21.88 7.95 6.30
CA LYS A 265 23.11 8.61 6.75
C LYS A 265 24.27 8.44 5.78
N ALA A 266 24.44 7.25 5.21
CA ALA A 266 25.53 6.86 4.31
C ALA A 266 24.99 6.05 3.13
N GLY A 267 25.78 5.92 2.06
CA GLY A 267 25.42 5.14 0.87
C GLY A 267 24.36 5.80 -0.02
N LEU A 268 23.77 5.00 -0.93
CA LEU A 268 22.84 5.48 -1.95
C LEU A 268 21.56 6.08 -1.36
N ALA A 269 21.16 5.62 -0.17
CA ALA A 269 20.00 6.12 0.56
C ALA A 269 20.09 7.62 0.95
N VAL A 270 21.30 8.21 0.91
CA VAL A 270 21.51 9.65 1.12
C VAL A 270 20.82 10.50 0.05
N LEU A 271 20.69 9.99 -1.19
CA LEU A 271 20.02 10.67 -2.31
C LEU A 271 18.50 10.72 -2.16
N LEU A 272 17.91 9.93 -1.26
CA LEU A 272 16.45 9.75 -1.15
C LEU A 272 15.78 10.88 -0.35
N LYS A 273 15.77 12.08 -0.93
CA LYS A 273 15.10 13.29 -0.42
C LYS A 273 13.69 13.41 -0.99
N SER A 274 12.67 13.48 -0.12
CA SER A 274 11.26 13.55 -0.51
C SER A 274 10.98 14.68 -1.51
N GLU A 275 11.41 15.91 -1.21
CA GLU A 275 11.16 17.11 -2.04
C GLU A 275 11.38 16.87 -3.55
N LYS A 276 12.45 16.18 -3.95
CA LYS A 276 12.70 15.90 -5.38
C LYS A 276 11.97 14.66 -5.91
N LEU A 277 11.82 13.62 -5.10
CA LEU A 277 11.14 12.38 -5.49
C LEU A 277 9.67 12.61 -5.80
N PHE A 278 8.96 13.42 -5.00
CA PHE A 278 7.52 13.68 -5.17
C PHE A 278 7.19 14.79 -6.17
N HIS A 279 8.20 15.43 -6.78
CA HIS A 279 8.07 16.30 -7.95
C HIS A 279 8.44 15.59 -9.27
N SER A 280 8.66 14.27 -9.25
CA SER A 280 8.92 13.46 -10.44
C SER A 280 7.62 13.06 -11.16
N SER A 281 7.73 12.63 -12.42
CA SER A 281 6.57 12.21 -13.24
C SER A 281 6.06 10.81 -12.91
N PHE A 282 6.87 10.00 -12.27
CA PHE A 282 6.55 8.66 -11.76
C PHE A 282 7.45 8.34 -10.58
N HIS A 283 6.85 7.85 -9.49
CA HIS A 283 7.57 7.39 -8.31
C HIS A 283 6.93 6.11 -7.79
N SER A 284 7.68 5.01 -7.69
CA SER A 284 7.27 3.82 -6.95
C SER A 284 8.30 3.42 -5.90
N GLN A 285 7.81 2.95 -4.76
CA GLN A 285 8.64 2.31 -3.73
C GLN A 285 8.02 0.95 -3.38
N ALA A 286 8.86 -0.07 -3.27
CA ALA A 286 8.40 -1.42 -2.97
C ALA A 286 9.28 -2.10 -1.92
N VAL A 287 8.69 -3.11 -1.28
CA VAL A 287 9.36 -4.06 -0.40
C VAL A 287 8.90 -5.46 -0.79
N HIS A 288 9.87 -6.32 -1.04
CA HIS A 288 9.66 -7.70 -1.44
C HIS A 288 10.47 -8.60 -0.51
N ILE A 289 9.87 -9.67 -0.03
CA ILE A 289 10.49 -10.62 0.89
C ILE A 289 10.19 -12.02 0.41
N ARG A 290 11.24 -12.81 0.19
CA ARG A 290 11.13 -14.18 -0.34
C ARG A 290 12.23 -15.10 0.22
N PRO A 291 11.98 -16.42 0.31
CA PRO A 291 13.02 -17.38 0.64
C PRO A 291 13.91 -17.64 -0.59
N VAL A 292 15.23 -17.60 -0.42
CA VAL A 292 16.22 -17.87 -1.47
C VAL A 292 17.19 -18.96 -1.04
N CYS A 293 17.82 -19.63 -2.00
CA CYS A 293 18.80 -20.68 -1.72
C CYS A 293 20.11 -20.03 -1.28
N GLN A 294 20.66 -20.46 -0.14
CA GLN A 294 22.00 -20.03 0.29
C GLN A 294 23.08 -20.74 -0.53
N ASP A 295 22.92 -22.05 -0.72
CA ASP A 295 23.83 -22.92 -1.48
C ASP A 295 23.22 -23.36 -2.82
N GLY A 296 24.07 -23.67 -3.80
CA GLY A 296 23.66 -24.25 -5.09
C GLY A 296 22.73 -25.49 -5.00
N PRO A 297 23.00 -26.50 -4.15
CA PRO A 297 22.06 -27.61 -3.90
C PRO A 297 20.82 -27.26 -3.05
N CYS A 298 20.63 -25.99 -2.66
CA CYS A 298 19.49 -25.46 -1.92
C CYS A 298 19.09 -26.25 -0.66
N LYS A 299 20.09 -26.71 0.11
CA LYS A 299 19.87 -27.47 1.36
C LYS A 299 19.45 -26.58 2.54
N THR A 300 19.97 -25.36 2.57
CA THR A 300 19.62 -24.29 3.50
C THR A 300 18.97 -23.13 2.75
N SER A 301 17.99 -22.51 3.39
CA SER A 301 17.28 -21.34 2.86
C SER A 301 17.66 -20.11 3.66
N SER A 302 17.84 -18.98 2.99
CA SER A 302 17.94 -17.66 3.61
C SER A 302 16.74 -16.80 3.20
N LEU A 303 16.52 -15.68 3.89
CA LEU A 303 15.44 -14.74 3.59
C LEU A 303 16.02 -13.51 2.88
N GLU A 304 15.60 -13.24 1.65
CA GLU A 304 15.95 -12.03 0.92
C GLU A 304 14.91 -10.94 1.19
N LEU A 305 15.33 -9.83 1.82
CA LEU A 305 14.62 -8.56 1.78
C LEU A 305 15.15 -7.72 0.63
N ARG A 306 14.26 -7.39 -0.29
CA ARG A 306 14.50 -6.59 -1.49
C ARG A 306 13.70 -5.30 -1.38
N GLN A 307 14.38 -4.17 -1.22
CA GLN A 307 13.75 -2.85 -1.24
C GLN A 307 14.09 -2.12 -2.52
N THR A 308 13.10 -1.51 -3.16
CA THR A 308 13.24 -0.96 -4.51
C THR A 308 12.59 0.41 -4.58
N LEU A 309 13.19 1.34 -5.30
CA LEU A 309 12.64 2.69 -5.50
C LEU A 309 12.91 3.15 -6.93
N ASN A 310 11.85 3.39 -7.69
CA ASN A 310 11.86 3.79 -9.09
C ASN A 310 11.41 5.24 -9.22
N VAL A 311 12.10 6.03 -10.04
CA VAL A 311 11.81 7.46 -10.27
C VAL A 311 11.98 7.79 -11.75
N VAL A 312 11.07 8.56 -12.34
CA VAL A 312 11.25 9.14 -13.67
C VAL A 312 11.24 10.67 -13.60
N PHE A 313 12.39 11.28 -13.89
CA PHE A 313 12.57 12.73 -13.90
C PHE A 313 12.34 13.29 -15.31
N ASP A 314 11.42 14.25 -15.42
CA ASP A 314 11.06 14.94 -16.67
C ASP A 314 12.07 16.03 -17.04
N LEU A 315 12.54 15.98 -18.29
CA LEU A 315 13.47 16.94 -18.89
C LEU A 315 12.96 18.39 -18.82
N HIS A 316 11.67 18.61 -19.05
CA HIS A 316 11.04 19.92 -19.14
C HIS A 316 10.85 20.58 -17.76
N ALA A 317 10.62 19.77 -16.72
CA ALA A 317 10.48 20.26 -15.34
C ALA A 317 11.79 20.87 -14.77
N SER A 318 12.95 20.59 -15.39
CA SER A 318 14.25 21.12 -14.97
C SER A 318 14.46 22.62 -15.29
N GLY A 319 13.57 23.24 -16.08
CA GLY A 319 13.48 24.70 -16.24
C GLY A 319 14.67 25.41 -16.91
N GLN A 320 15.67 24.67 -17.38
CA GLN A 320 16.83 25.19 -18.10
C GLN A 320 16.94 24.48 -19.45
N GLY A 321 17.02 25.24 -20.55
CA GLY A 321 17.08 24.70 -21.92
C GLY A 321 18.35 23.90 -22.28
N LYS A 322 19.14 23.48 -21.28
CA LYS A 322 20.29 22.58 -21.42
C LYS A 322 19.89 21.19 -20.95
N ARG A 323 19.98 20.21 -21.84
CA ARG A 323 19.79 18.78 -21.56
C ARG A 323 20.98 18.23 -20.74
N GLU A 324 21.08 18.66 -19.49
CA GLU A 324 22.17 18.32 -18.55
C GLU A 324 21.58 17.81 -17.23
N TRP A 325 21.85 16.56 -16.91
CA TRP A 325 21.35 15.89 -15.71
C TRP A 325 22.48 15.53 -14.76
N SER A 326 22.30 15.73 -13.46
CA SER A 326 23.28 15.26 -12.47
C SER A 326 22.60 14.73 -11.21
N LEU A 327 23.32 13.94 -10.41
CA LEU A 327 22.83 13.48 -9.10
C LEU A 327 22.35 14.66 -8.26
N PHE A 328 23.08 15.78 -8.26
CA PHE A 328 22.67 16.99 -7.57
C PHE A 328 21.40 17.63 -8.15
N LYS A 329 21.22 17.68 -9.48
CA LYS A 329 19.96 18.21 -10.07
C LYS A 329 18.76 17.31 -9.75
N MET A 330 18.92 15.99 -9.84
CA MET A 330 17.86 15.01 -9.61
C MET A 330 17.49 14.85 -8.13
N PHE A 331 18.46 14.83 -7.22
CA PHE A 331 18.27 14.46 -5.81
C PHE A 331 18.60 15.58 -4.81
N SER A 332 19.07 16.74 -5.28
CA SER A 332 19.56 17.87 -4.46
C SER A 332 20.69 17.51 -3.49
N ARG A 333 21.41 16.43 -3.78
CA ARG A 333 22.52 15.87 -2.99
C ARG A 333 23.55 15.21 -3.90
N THR A 334 24.79 15.13 -3.42
CA THR A 334 25.88 14.34 -3.99
C THR A 334 26.23 13.21 -3.03
N LEU A 335 26.99 12.21 -3.51
CA LEU A 335 27.42 11.08 -2.68
C LEU A 335 28.83 11.34 -2.13
N THR A 336 29.00 11.19 -0.82
CA THR A 336 30.28 11.43 -0.13
C THR A 336 30.96 10.15 0.36
N GLU A 337 30.18 9.11 0.65
CA GLU A 337 30.63 7.82 1.17
C GLU A 337 29.64 6.70 0.82
N ALA A 338 30.15 5.47 0.69
CA ALA A 338 29.32 4.26 0.62
C ALA A 338 28.73 3.88 1.99
N CYS A 339 27.70 3.04 2.02
CA CYS A 339 27.23 2.45 3.27
C CYS A 339 28.30 1.51 3.86
N PRO A 340 28.85 1.76 5.08
CA PRO A 340 29.90 0.91 5.67
C PRO A 340 29.44 -0.51 6.04
N LEU A 341 28.13 -0.80 5.96
CA LEU A 341 27.55 -2.12 6.18
C LEU A 341 27.30 -2.89 4.87
N ALA A 342 27.54 -2.28 3.70
CA ALA A 342 27.33 -2.91 2.40
C ALA A 342 28.56 -3.71 1.93
N SER A 343 28.34 -4.94 1.44
CA SER A 343 29.37 -5.73 0.75
C SER A 343 29.62 -5.23 -0.68
N SER A 344 28.62 -4.61 -1.30
CA SER A 344 28.72 -3.98 -2.63
C SER A 344 27.87 -2.71 -2.66
N SER A 345 28.45 -1.62 -3.17
CA SER A 345 27.79 -0.31 -3.33
C SER A 345 28.17 0.27 -4.69
N LYS A 346 27.26 0.21 -5.68
CA LYS A 346 27.59 0.48 -7.10
C LYS A 346 26.54 1.36 -7.79
N ILE A 347 26.99 2.25 -8.68
CA ILE A 347 26.12 2.97 -9.62
C ILE A 347 26.36 2.42 -11.02
N TYR A 348 25.28 2.09 -11.72
CA TYR A 348 25.26 1.66 -13.11
C TYR A 348 24.62 2.76 -13.96
N ILE A 349 25.24 3.15 -15.06
CA ILE A 349 24.62 4.03 -16.06
C ILE A 349 24.50 3.26 -17.36
N ASP A 350 23.27 3.15 -17.89
CA ASP A 350 23.03 2.47 -19.17
C ASP A 350 23.63 3.29 -20.31
N VAL A 351 24.62 2.71 -20.99
CA VAL A 351 25.33 3.30 -22.14
C VAL A 351 25.14 2.47 -23.41
N THR A 352 24.20 1.51 -23.40
CA THR A 352 23.94 0.57 -24.51
C THR A 352 23.67 1.27 -25.83
N ASP A 353 22.85 2.32 -25.81
CA ASP A 353 22.46 3.08 -26.99
C ASP A 353 23.51 4.15 -27.40
N ASN A 354 24.63 4.27 -26.66
CA ASN A 354 25.64 5.32 -26.81
C ASN A 354 27.10 4.79 -26.87
N PRO A 355 27.45 3.88 -27.81
CA PRO A 355 28.75 3.19 -27.82
C PRO A 355 29.96 4.05 -28.23
N GLN A 356 29.75 5.25 -28.78
CA GLN A 356 30.82 6.18 -29.21
C GLN A 356 30.76 7.55 -28.49
N GLU A 357 29.96 7.68 -27.43
CA GLU A 357 29.68 8.96 -26.73
C GLU A 357 29.06 10.06 -27.61
N ASP A 358 28.42 9.69 -28.73
CA ASP A 358 27.75 10.60 -29.67
C ASP A 358 26.45 11.19 -29.11
N GLN A 359 25.69 10.42 -28.33
CA GLN A 359 24.39 10.86 -27.80
C GLN A 359 24.55 11.71 -26.54
N PHE A 360 25.40 11.28 -25.62
CA PHE A 360 25.69 11.97 -24.36
C PHE A 360 27.12 11.70 -23.87
N GLU A 361 27.64 12.60 -23.04
CA GLU A 361 28.90 12.45 -22.32
C GLU A 361 28.66 12.20 -20.83
N LEU A 362 29.56 11.43 -20.22
CA LEU A 362 29.59 11.17 -18.78
C LEU A 362 30.76 11.90 -18.12
N SER A 363 30.50 12.52 -16.98
CA SER A 363 31.54 13.10 -16.13
C SER A 363 31.28 12.83 -14.65
N PRO A 364 32.28 12.37 -13.86
CA PRO A 364 33.60 11.91 -14.32
C PRO A 364 33.49 10.65 -15.20
N ALA A 365 34.35 10.52 -16.22
CA ALA A 365 34.40 9.32 -17.06
C ALA A 365 34.96 8.13 -16.26
N THR A 366 34.49 6.91 -16.57
CA THR A 366 34.98 5.66 -15.98
C THR A 366 35.23 4.63 -17.08
N HIS A 367 36.34 3.91 -16.97
CA HIS A 367 36.65 2.78 -17.88
C HIS A 367 36.05 1.44 -17.39
N LEU A 368 35.43 1.42 -16.21
CA LEU A 368 34.81 0.22 -15.66
C LEU A 368 33.46 -0.01 -16.35
N LEU A 369 33.47 -0.85 -17.39
CA LEU A 369 32.27 -1.30 -18.09
C LEU A 369 31.82 -2.66 -17.57
N SER A 370 30.51 -2.83 -17.39
CA SER A 370 29.86 -4.09 -17.07
C SER A 370 28.82 -4.44 -18.13
N GLN A 371 28.67 -5.72 -18.43
CA GLN A 371 27.65 -6.21 -19.35
C GLN A 371 26.72 -7.18 -18.63
N ALA A 372 25.41 -6.96 -18.78
CA ALA A 372 24.37 -7.81 -18.24
C ALA A 372 23.29 -8.07 -19.29
N VAL A 373 22.64 -9.23 -19.20
CA VAL A 373 21.44 -9.54 -19.99
C VAL A 373 20.24 -9.11 -19.16
N VAL A 374 19.38 -8.25 -19.72
CA VAL A 374 18.27 -7.60 -19.01
C VAL A 374 17.06 -7.57 -19.93
N LEU A 375 15.96 -8.22 -19.51
CA LEU A 375 14.68 -8.25 -20.23
C LEU A 375 14.81 -8.59 -21.74
N GLY A 376 15.65 -9.57 -22.05
CA GLY A 376 15.85 -10.10 -23.40
C GLY A 376 17.19 -9.75 -24.02
N ASP A 377 17.72 -8.57 -23.65
CA ASP A 377 18.76 -7.89 -24.42
C ASP A 377 20.07 -7.76 -23.64
N ARG A 378 21.20 -7.76 -24.37
CA ARG A 378 22.53 -7.53 -23.79
C ARG A 378 22.78 -6.03 -23.68
N ARG A 379 22.95 -5.53 -22.45
CA ARG A 379 23.18 -4.12 -22.15
C ARG A 379 24.59 -3.88 -21.62
N THR A 380 25.13 -2.71 -21.92
CA THR A 380 26.41 -2.21 -21.41
C THR A 380 26.18 -1.07 -20.44
N PHE A 381 26.78 -1.16 -19.27
CA PHE A 381 26.70 -0.16 -18.22
C PHE A 381 28.09 0.38 -17.88
N SER A 382 28.22 1.70 -17.73
CA SER A 382 29.37 2.27 -17.02
C SER A 382 29.15 2.13 -15.51
N VAL A 383 30.19 1.76 -14.76
CA VAL A 383 30.08 1.44 -13.34
C VAL A 383 30.95 2.35 -12.49
N TYR A 384 30.35 2.87 -11.42
CA TYR A 384 31.02 3.62 -10.36
C TYR A 384 30.92 2.81 -9.07
N ASP A 385 32.03 2.26 -8.63
CA ASP A 385 32.13 1.50 -7.38
C ASP A 385 32.37 2.46 -6.21
N LEU A 386 31.37 2.62 -5.35
CA LEU A 386 31.41 3.56 -4.22
C LEU A 386 32.27 3.04 -3.07
N THR A 387 32.67 1.76 -3.07
CA THR A 387 33.63 1.24 -2.09
C THR A 387 35.05 1.77 -2.32
N GLN A 388 35.34 2.24 -3.54
CA GLN A 388 36.65 2.72 -3.95
C GLN A 388 36.78 4.23 -3.72
N GLN A 389 37.78 4.65 -2.93
CA GLN A 389 38.01 6.07 -2.61
C GLN A 389 38.27 6.94 -3.84
N VAL A 390 38.85 6.36 -4.90
CA VAL A 390 39.14 7.04 -6.18
C VAL A 390 37.86 7.59 -6.82
N THR A 391 36.73 6.91 -6.67
CA THR A 391 35.43 7.27 -7.25
C THR A 391 34.91 8.62 -6.78
N PHE A 392 35.26 9.06 -5.56
CA PHE A 392 34.84 10.37 -5.02
C PHE A 392 35.78 11.53 -5.41
N GLY A 393 36.89 11.24 -6.09
CA GLY A 393 37.90 12.21 -6.50
C GLY A 393 38.54 12.98 -5.34
N THR A 394 39.22 14.08 -5.67
CA THR A 394 39.88 14.96 -4.69
C THR A 394 38.89 15.70 -3.78
N VAL A 395 37.66 15.93 -4.26
CA VAL A 395 36.61 16.71 -3.56
C VAL A 395 35.82 15.85 -2.57
N ARG A 396 36.06 14.52 -2.53
CA ARG A 396 35.30 13.55 -1.70
C ARG A 396 33.78 13.63 -1.92
N SER A 397 33.37 13.89 -3.16
CA SER A 397 31.97 14.06 -3.53
C SER A 397 31.74 13.64 -4.98
N LEU A 398 31.10 12.50 -5.19
CA LEU A 398 30.66 12.04 -6.49
C LEU A 398 29.37 12.76 -6.90
N ASN A 399 29.44 13.47 -8.02
CA ASN A 399 28.29 14.02 -8.73
C ASN A 399 28.39 13.63 -10.20
N VAL A 400 27.83 12.46 -10.55
CA VAL A 400 27.71 12.03 -11.95
C VAL A 400 26.87 13.07 -12.70
N LEU A 401 27.39 13.57 -13.81
CA LEU A 401 26.73 14.47 -14.76
C LEU A 401 26.66 13.79 -16.13
N ILE A 402 25.46 13.75 -16.70
CA ILE A 402 25.12 13.28 -18.04
C ILE A 402 24.80 14.52 -18.89
N ARG A 403 25.58 14.78 -19.93
CA ARG A 403 25.41 15.92 -20.85
C ARG A 403 25.03 15.42 -22.23
N TRP A 404 23.79 15.66 -22.66
CA TRP A 404 23.34 15.27 -23.99
C TRP A 404 23.94 16.16 -25.09
N LYS A 405 24.33 15.53 -26.20
CA LYS A 405 24.80 16.15 -27.45
C LYS A 405 23.72 16.16 -28.53
N SER A 406 23.05 15.02 -28.74
CA SER A 406 22.03 14.85 -29.77
C SER A 406 20.63 15.27 -29.29
N THR A 407 19.83 15.79 -30.22
CA THR A 407 18.40 16.07 -30.01
C THR A 407 17.48 14.95 -30.49
N GLU A 408 17.97 14.08 -31.38
CA GLU A 408 17.20 13.05 -32.06
C GLU A 408 17.41 11.67 -31.40
N GLY A 409 16.31 10.99 -31.11
CA GLY A 409 16.27 9.62 -30.62
C GLY A 409 14.96 8.99 -31.04
N ASP A 410 15.02 7.86 -31.75
CA ASP A 410 13.83 7.16 -32.22
C ASP A 410 13.07 6.51 -31.05
N MET A 411 11.75 6.66 -31.05
CA MET A 411 10.90 6.11 -29.99
C MET A 411 10.80 4.57 -30.11
N LEU A 412 11.62 3.86 -29.35
CA LEU A 412 11.59 2.39 -29.30
C LEU A 412 10.21 1.87 -28.88
N ARG A 413 9.62 1.01 -29.72
CA ARG A 413 8.38 0.30 -29.38
C ARG A 413 8.72 -0.87 -28.44
N PRO A 414 8.19 -0.93 -27.21
CA PRO A 414 8.41 -2.06 -26.31
C PRO A 414 7.81 -3.35 -26.92
N LEU A 415 8.46 -4.49 -26.68
CA LEU A 415 8.07 -5.78 -27.29
C LEU A 415 6.63 -6.19 -26.90
N LEU A 416 6.31 -6.04 -25.61
CA LEU A 416 4.96 -6.17 -25.06
C LEU A 416 4.51 -4.79 -24.55
N HIS A 417 3.26 -4.43 -24.78
CA HIS A 417 2.60 -3.27 -24.17
C HIS A 417 1.12 -3.60 -23.92
N ALA A 418 0.50 -2.94 -22.95
CA ALA A 418 -0.92 -3.14 -22.65
C ALA A 418 -1.57 -1.83 -22.21
N GLU A 419 -2.77 -1.57 -22.72
CA GLU A 419 -3.58 -0.37 -22.43
C GLU A 419 -4.98 -0.80 -21.99
N ARG A 420 -5.64 0.01 -21.17
CA ARG A 420 -7.00 -0.26 -20.72
C ARG A 420 -7.84 1.01 -20.61
N TYR A 421 -9.05 0.96 -21.14
CA TYR A 421 -10.00 2.08 -21.06
C TYR A 421 -11.45 1.60 -20.89
N VAL A 422 -12.32 2.54 -20.53
CA VAL A 422 -13.77 2.32 -20.42
C VAL A 422 -14.48 3.02 -21.57
N ALA A 423 -15.40 2.32 -22.20
CA ALA A 423 -16.30 2.83 -23.22
C ALA A 423 -17.77 2.70 -22.76
N GLY A 424 -18.69 3.20 -23.61
CA GLY A 424 -20.13 3.22 -23.35
C GLY A 424 -20.65 4.62 -22.98
N TYR A 425 -21.98 4.75 -22.96
CA TYR A 425 -22.68 6.01 -22.73
C TYR A 425 -23.67 5.90 -21.56
N GLY A 426 -23.88 7.01 -20.86
CA GLY A 426 -24.78 7.06 -19.70
C GLY A 426 -24.21 6.40 -18.43
N LEU A 427 -25.08 6.25 -17.43
CA LEU A 427 -24.73 5.82 -16.06
C LEU A 427 -25.24 4.41 -15.72
N GLN A 428 -25.78 3.65 -16.68
CA GLN A 428 -26.22 2.27 -16.47
C GLN A 428 -25.16 1.28 -16.95
N THR A 429 -24.98 1.14 -18.27
CA THR A 429 -24.07 0.18 -18.89
C THR A 429 -22.75 0.81 -19.34
N GLY A 430 -21.71 -0.01 -19.46
CA GLY A 430 -20.40 0.38 -19.99
C GLY A 430 -19.64 -0.85 -20.48
N GLU A 431 -18.49 -0.62 -21.09
CA GLU A 431 -17.61 -1.67 -21.63
C GLU A 431 -16.18 -1.44 -21.15
N ILE A 432 -15.49 -2.50 -20.73
CA ILE A 432 -14.05 -2.46 -20.42
C ILE A 432 -13.32 -3.03 -21.63
N HIS A 433 -12.41 -2.25 -22.19
CA HIS A 433 -11.50 -2.68 -23.27
C HIS A 433 -10.09 -2.82 -22.69
N THR A 434 -9.46 -3.95 -22.95
CA THR A 434 -8.05 -4.19 -22.64
C THR A 434 -7.32 -4.55 -23.93
N LEU A 435 -6.38 -3.71 -24.36
CA LEU A 435 -5.59 -3.90 -25.56
C LEU A 435 -4.20 -4.43 -25.18
N MET A 436 -3.78 -5.53 -25.79
CA MET A 436 -2.45 -6.13 -25.61
C MET A 436 -1.70 -6.13 -26.94
N TYR A 437 -0.55 -5.49 -26.97
CA TYR A 437 0.27 -5.29 -28.15
C TYR A 437 1.47 -6.24 -28.13
N ASN A 438 1.59 -7.10 -29.14
CA ASN A 438 2.80 -7.86 -29.41
C ASN A 438 3.53 -7.23 -30.60
N ASN A 439 4.61 -6.50 -30.33
CA ASN A 439 5.46 -5.85 -31.31
C ASN A 439 6.60 -6.76 -31.82
N HIS A 440 6.71 -8.01 -31.35
CA HIS A 440 7.69 -8.96 -31.89
C HIS A 440 7.33 -9.28 -33.37
N PRO A 441 8.28 -9.17 -34.32
CA PRO A 441 7.99 -9.30 -35.76
C PRO A 441 7.50 -10.69 -36.20
N PHE A 442 8.04 -11.78 -35.62
CA PHE A 442 7.78 -13.16 -36.10
C PHE A 442 7.26 -14.17 -35.05
N ARG A 443 7.44 -13.94 -33.74
CA ARG A 443 7.01 -14.87 -32.69
C ARG A 443 5.64 -14.48 -32.12
N SER A 444 4.74 -15.46 -32.01
CA SER A 444 3.64 -15.37 -31.03
C SER A 444 4.12 -15.92 -29.69
N PHE A 445 3.53 -15.43 -28.60
CA PHE A 445 3.74 -15.97 -27.26
C PHE A 445 2.45 -15.88 -26.43
N PRO A 446 2.24 -16.79 -25.47
CA PRO A 446 1.08 -16.76 -24.59
C PRO A 446 1.25 -15.69 -23.52
N VAL A 447 0.13 -15.03 -23.21
CA VAL A 447 0.04 -13.99 -22.19
C VAL A 447 -1.12 -14.29 -21.26
N LEU A 448 -0.85 -14.19 -19.97
CA LEU A 448 -1.80 -14.43 -18.91
C LEU A 448 -2.31 -13.09 -18.39
N LEU A 449 -3.56 -12.79 -18.75
CA LEU A 449 -4.29 -11.63 -18.28
C LEU A 449 -4.96 -11.96 -16.95
N LEU A 450 -4.81 -11.08 -15.96
CA LEU A 450 -5.55 -11.07 -14.70
C LEU A 450 -6.28 -9.73 -14.59
N ASP A 451 -7.60 -9.77 -14.38
CA ASP A 451 -8.41 -8.60 -14.04
C ASP A 451 -9.16 -8.84 -12.72
N SER A 452 -9.23 -7.79 -11.91
CA SER A 452 -9.85 -7.77 -10.58
C SER A 452 -10.82 -6.58 -10.52
N VAL A 453 -12.07 -6.82 -10.89
CA VAL A 453 -13.08 -5.76 -11.03
C VAL A 453 -13.98 -5.69 -9.80
N PRO A 454 -14.10 -4.55 -9.10
CA PRO A 454 -14.94 -4.41 -7.91
C PRO A 454 -16.40 -4.82 -8.11
N TRP A 455 -17.03 -5.29 -7.04
CA TRP A 455 -18.42 -5.79 -7.04
C TRP A 455 -19.48 -4.79 -7.54
N TYR A 456 -19.18 -3.49 -7.47
CA TYR A 456 -20.07 -2.43 -7.95
C TYR A 456 -20.09 -2.27 -9.48
N LEU A 457 -19.23 -2.98 -10.21
CA LEU A 457 -19.29 -3.13 -11.67
C LEU A 457 -19.62 -4.57 -12.00
N ARG A 458 -20.89 -4.85 -12.30
CA ARG A 458 -21.41 -6.20 -12.53
C ARG A 458 -21.04 -6.64 -13.95
N LEU A 459 -20.04 -7.51 -14.07
CA LEU A 459 -19.55 -8.00 -15.37
C LEU A 459 -20.51 -9.00 -16.02
N TYR A 460 -20.84 -8.76 -17.30
CA TYR A 460 -21.61 -9.69 -18.13
C TYR A 460 -20.68 -10.59 -18.95
N VAL A 461 -20.18 -11.68 -18.35
CA VAL A 461 -19.21 -12.61 -18.98
C VAL A 461 -19.70 -13.22 -20.30
N HIS A 462 -21.02 -13.32 -20.53
CA HIS A 462 -21.55 -13.78 -21.83
C HIS A 462 -21.26 -12.82 -22.99
N THR A 463 -20.84 -11.58 -22.70
CA THR A 463 -20.40 -10.56 -23.66
C THR A 463 -18.88 -10.51 -23.84
N LEU A 464 -18.13 -11.38 -23.13
CA LEU A 464 -16.68 -11.44 -23.23
C LEU A 464 -16.27 -11.81 -24.65
N THR A 465 -15.60 -10.88 -25.36
CA THR A 465 -14.99 -11.17 -26.65
C THR A 465 -13.48 -10.98 -26.59
N VAL A 466 -12.74 -11.84 -27.29
CA VAL A 466 -11.28 -11.76 -27.40
C VAL A 466 -10.95 -11.83 -28.88
N THR A 467 -10.50 -10.71 -29.45
CA THR A 467 -10.21 -10.62 -30.89
C THR A 467 -8.75 -10.28 -31.13
N SER A 468 -8.17 -10.78 -32.23
CA SER A 468 -6.81 -10.48 -32.64
C SER A 468 -6.77 -10.34 -34.15
N LYS A 469 -6.26 -9.20 -34.65
CA LYS A 469 -6.30 -8.86 -36.09
C LYS A 469 -7.71 -9.03 -36.71
N GLY A 470 -8.76 -8.65 -35.96
CA GLY A 470 -10.15 -8.75 -36.40
C GLY A 470 -10.73 -10.18 -36.49
N LYS A 471 -10.07 -11.17 -35.87
CA LYS A 471 -10.55 -12.56 -35.79
C LYS A 471 -10.72 -12.98 -34.33
N ASP A 472 -11.68 -13.85 -34.06
CA ASP A 472 -11.86 -14.51 -32.75
C ASP A 472 -10.59 -15.26 -32.33
N ASN A 473 -10.10 -15.01 -31.11
CA ASN A 473 -8.90 -15.60 -30.53
C ASN A 473 -9.26 -16.26 -29.20
N LYS A 474 -9.68 -17.52 -29.27
CA LYS A 474 -10.17 -18.28 -28.12
C LYS A 474 -9.07 -18.49 -27.07
N PRO A 475 -9.26 -18.03 -25.82
CA PRO A 475 -8.29 -18.26 -24.76
C PRO A 475 -8.10 -19.77 -24.51
N SER A 476 -6.85 -20.18 -24.27
CA SER A 476 -6.51 -21.58 -23.96
C SER A 476 -6.89 -21.99 -22.54
N TYR A 477 -7.10 -21.01 -21.67
CA TYR A 477 -7.51 -21.18 -20.28
C TYR A 477 -8.33 -19.95 -19.88
N ILE A 478 -9.41 -20.16 -19.12
CA ILE A 478 -10.22 -19.13 -18.49
C ILE A 478 -10.58 -19.61 -17.09
N HIS A 479 -10.29 -18.80 -16.08
CA HIS A 479 -10.81 -18.95 -14.72
C HIS A 479 -11.55 -17.67 -14.34
N TYR A 480 -12.80 -17.81 -13.92
CA TYR A 480 -13.64 -16.69 -13.55
C TYR A 480 -14.34 -16.94 -12.23
N GLN A 481 -14.22 -15.98 -11.31
CA GLN A 481 -14.96 -15.93 -10.06
C GLN A 481 -15.93 -14.74 -10.10
N PRO A 482 -17.26 -14.95 -10.04
CA PRO A 482 -18.20 -13.84 -10.02
C PRO A 482 -18.12 -13.10 -8.68
N SER A 483 -18.26 -11.78 -8.73
CA SER A 483 -18.39 -10.95 -7.53
C SER A 483 -19.60 -11.34 -6.68
N LYS A 484 -19.62 -10.79 -5.46
CA LYS A 484 -20.81 -10.74 -4.62
C LYS A 484 -20.87 -9.36 -4.00
N ASP A 485 -21.99 -8.66 -4.16
CA ASP A 485 -22.22 -7.31 -3.64
C ASP A 485 -21.72 -7.19 -2.19
N ARG A 486 -20.82 -6.23 -1.94
CA ARG A 486 -20.21 -5.93 -0.62
C ARG A 486 -19.46 -7.07 0.05
N MET A 487 -19.15 -8.14 -0.67
CA MET A 487 -18.45 -9.31 -0.13
C MET A 487 -17.12 -9.60 -0.84
N ARG A 488 -17.10 -9.63 -2.18
CA ARG A 488 -15.90 -9.94 -2.98
C ARG A 488 -15.98 -9.37 -4.39
N PRO A 489 -14.84 -9.04 -5.04
CA PRO A 489 -14.81 -8.54 -6.41
C PRO A 489 -14.96 -9.69 -7.43
N HIS A 490 -15.05 -9.35 -8.72
CA HIS A 490 -14.88 -10.27 -9.84
C HIS A 490 -13.38 -10.57 -10.02
N LEU A 491 -13.04 -11.85 -10.20
CA LEU A 491 -11.71 -12.30 -10.61
C LEU A 491 -11.81 -12.92 -12.00
N LEU A 492 -11.00 -12.46 -12.94
CA LEU A 492 -10.91 -13.03 -14.29
C LEU A 492 -9.44 -13.30 -14.63
N GLU A 493 -9.08 -14.55 -14.83
CA GLU A 493 -7.78 -14.96 -15.36
C GLU A 493 -7.99 -15.64 -16.72
N MET A 494 -7.21 -15.27 -17.73
CA MET A 494 -7.25 -15.93 -19.05
C MET A 494 -5.88 -16.00 -19.71
N LEU A 495 -5.60 -17.14 -20.37
CA LEU A 495 -4.39 -17.34 -21.15
C LEU A 495 -4.69 -17.15 -22.64
N VAL A 496 -4.16 -16.07 -23.23
CA VAL A 496 -4.42 -15.66 -24.61
C VAL A 496 -3.11 -15.68 -25.40
N GLN A 497 -3.12 -16.29 -26.58
CA GLN A 497 -1.95 -16.27 -27.47
C GLN A 497 -1.91 -14.92 -28.21
N LEU A 498 -0.83 -14.14 -28.09
CA LEU A 498 -0.69 -12.90 -28.86
C LEU A 498 0.03 -13.17 -30.20
N PRO A 499 -0.62 -13.01 -31.38
CA PRO A 499 0.04 -13.18 -32.67
C PRO A 499 1.21 -12.19 -32.88
N PRO A 500 2.21 -12.50 -33.72
CA PRO A 500 3.30 -11.58 -34.01
C PRO A 500 2.80 -10.30 -34.68
N HIS A 501 3.43 -9.16 -34.37
CA HIS A 501 3.11 -7.82 -34.85
C HIS A 501 1.58 -7.60 -34.90
N SER A 502 0.94 -7.63 -33.73
CA SER A 502 -0.52 -7.60 -33.60
C SER A 502 -1.00 -6.91 -32.33
N VAL A 503 -2.27 -6.52 -32.36
CA VAL A 503 -3.04 -6.12 -31.18
C VAL A 503 -4.11 -7.17 -30.93
N THR A 504 -4.25 -7.56 -29.68
CA THR A 504 -5.30 -8.42 -29.16
C THR A 504 -6.17 -7.59 -28.23
N GLU A 505 -7.46 -7.53 -28.51
CA GLU A 505 -8.45 -6.79 -27.74
C GLU A 505 -9.32 -7.76 -26.95
N VAL A 506 -9.45 -7.51 -25.65
CA VAL A 506 -10.39 -8.19 -24.74
C VAL A 506 -11.45 -7.17 -24.34
N THR A 507 -12.71 -7.45 -24.68
CA THR A 507 -13.86 -6.58 -24.31
C THR A 507 -14.83 -7.33 -23.40
N VAL A 508 -15.38 -6.64 -22.41
CA VAL A 508 -16.46 -7.15 -21.56
C VAL A 508 -17.41 -6.02 -21.15
N GLN A 509 -18.72 -6.25 -21.30
CA GLN A 509 -19.74 -5.30 -20.84
C GLN A 509 -19.98 -5.42 -19.34
N PHE A 510 -20.36 -4.30 -18.72
CA PHE A 510 -20.72 -4.23 -17.31
C PHE A 510 -21.91 -3.30 -17.04
N GLU A 511 -22.60 -3.55 -15.94
CA GLU A 511 -23.60 -2.64 -15.36
C GLU A 511 -23.08 -2.02 -14.07
N ARG A 512 -23.40 -0.74 -13.85
CA ARG A 512 -23.04 0.00 -12.62
C ARG A 512 -24.08 -0.26 -11.53
N ALA A 513 -23.64 -0.74 -10.37
CA ALA A 513 -24.50 -0.93 -9.22
C ALA A 513 -24.89 0.39 -8.55
N LEU A 514 -26.09 0.44 -7.97
CA LEU A 514 -26.50 1.52 -7.07
C LEU A 514 -25.82 1.33 -5.70
N LEU A 515 -24.98 2.28 -5.33
CA LEU A 515 -24.34 2.36 -4.01
C LEU A 515 -25.22 3.08 -2.99
N LYS A 516 -25.02 2.79 -1.72
CA LYS A 516 -25.58 3.58 -0.61
C LYS A 516 -24.85 4.93 -0.53
N TRP A 517 -25.50 5.97 -0.01
CA TRP A 517 -24.87 7.29 0.12
C TRP A 517 -23.56 7.26 0.96
N THR A 518 -23.48 6.36 1.96
CA THR A 518 -22.30 6.13 2.80
C THR A 518 -21.14 5.39 2.10
N GLU A 519 -21.38 4.81 0.92
CA GLU A 519 -20.40 4.07 0.13
C GLU A 519 -19.69 4.99 -0.89
N TYR A 520 -20.13 6.24 -1.02
CA TYR A 520 -19.47 7.25 -1.84
C TYR A 520 -18.26 7.85 -1.15
N THR A 521 -17.26 8.18 -1.98
CA THR A 521 -16.11 8.98 -1.58
C THR A 521 -16.53 10.42 -1.26
N PRO A 522 -15.78 11.16 -0.40
CA PRO A 522 -16.13 12.54 -0.03
C PRO A 522 -16.28 13.51 -1.21
N ASP A 523 -15.61 13.22 -2.33
CA ASP A 523 -15.98 13.73 -3.65
C ASP A 523 -16.62 12.58 -4.47
N PRO A 524 -17.95 12.58 -4.66
CA PRO A 524 -18.66 11.61 -5.50
C PRO A 524 -18.50 11.85 -7.01
N ASN A 525 -18.20 13.09 -7.41
CA ASN A 525 -18.15 13.51 -8.82
C ASN A 525 -16.80 13.16 -9.48
N HIS A 526 -15.75 12.96 -8.68
CA HIS A 526 -14.46 12.45 -9.13
C HIS A 526 -14.56 11.05 -9.78
N GLY A 527 -15.52 10.23 -9.33
CA GLY A 527 -15.68 8.84 -9.78
C GLY A 527 -14.82 7.82 -9.02
N PHE A 528 -14.97 6.54 -9.37
CA PHE A 528 -14.39 5.40 -8.66
C PHE A 528 -13.25 4.78 -9.45
N TYR A 529 -12.13 4.51 -8.78
CA TYR A 529 -11.00 3.83 -9.39
C TYR A 529 -11.15 2.31 -9.37
N VAL A 530 -10.90 1.68 -10.51
CA VAL A 530 -10.69 0.23 -10.67
C VAL A 530 -9.19 -0.02 -10.79
N GLY A 531 -8.67 -1.01 -10.05
CA GLY A 531 -7.26 -1.38 -10.10
C GLY A 531 -6.82 -1.81 -11.51
N SER A 532 -5.55 -1.61 -11.82
CA SER A 532 -4.93 -2.04 -13.08
C SER A 532 -5.07 -3.54 -13.33
N SER A 533 -5.24 -3.92 -14.58
CA SER A 533 -5.11 -5.32 -14.99
C SER A 533 -3.64 -5.72 -15.05
N VAL A 534 -3.34 -6.98 -14.72
CA VAL A 534 -1.98 -7.52 -14.67
C VAL A 534 -1.77 -8.46 -15.86
N VAL A 535 -0.78 -8.13 -16.69
CA VAL A 535 -0.43 -8.85 -17.91
C VAL A 535 0.92 -9.53 -17.70
N SER A 536 0.91 -10.84 -17.46
CA SER A 536 2.12 -11.64 -17.20
C SER A 536 2.47 -12.52 -18.40
N ALA A 537 3.73 -12.52 -18.83
CA ALA A 537 4.16 -13.22 -20.04
C ALA A 537 5.55 -13.86 -19.90
N LEU A 538 5.77 -14.97 -20.63
CA LEU A 538 7.12 -15.47 -20.94
C LEU A 538 7.46 -15.03 -22.36
N VAL A 539 8.31 -14.00 -22.46
CA VAL A 539 8.66 -13.35 -23.72
C VAL A 539 9.90 -14.02 -24.32
N PRO A 540 9.94 -14.29 -25.64
CA PRO A 540 11.14 -14.78 -26.31
C PRO A 540 12.33 -13.83 -26.14
N SER A 541 13.46 -14.36 -25.72
CA SER A 541 14.71 -13.61 -25.53
C SER A 541 15.47 -13.45 -26.86
N THR A 542 16.11 -12.30 -27.08
CA THR A 542 16.99 -12.09 -28.24
C THR A 542 18.40 -12.66 -28.00
N VAL A 543 18.83 -12.65 -26.73
CA VAL A 543 20.11 -13.19 -26.24
C VAL A 543 19.84 -14.32 -25.24
N ALA A 544 20.71 -15.33 -25.18
CA ALA A 544 20.60 -16.40 -24.19
C ALA A 544 20.64 -15.85 -22.75
N MET A 545 19.63 -16.19 -21.95
CA MET A 545 19.51 -15.80 -20.55
C MET A 545 20.46 -16.60 -19.66
N ASN A 546 20.97 -15.95 -18.61
CA ASN A 546 21.74 -16.62 -17.58
C ASN A 546 20.81 -17.35 -16.59
N THR A 547 20.69 -18.66 -16.74
CA THR A 547 19.97 -19.56 -15.81
C THR A 547 20.74 -19.86 -14.52
N ASN A 548 22.05 -19.62 -14.50
CA ASN A 548 22.88 -19.93 -13.34
C ASN A 548 22.83 -18.83 -12.26
N ILE A 549 22.15 -19.16 -11.16
CA ILE A 549 21.93 -18.30 -9.97
C ILE A 549 23.24 -18.00 -9.22
N THR A 550 24.29 -18.82 -9.35
CA THR A 550 25.54 -18.63 -8.58
C THR A 550 26.49 -17.57 -9.15
N LYS A 551 26.23 -17.06 -10.36
CA LYS A 551 27.01 -15.94 -10.91
C LYS A 551 26.50 -14.64 -10.31
N GLU A 552 27.40 -13.81 -9.81
CA GLU A 552 27.08 -12.42 -9.48
C GLU A 552 26.51 -11.72 -10.71
N GLN A 553 25.33 -11.13 -10.54
CA GLN A 553 24.62 -10.35 -11.53
C GLN A 553 24.07 -9.09 -10.83
N PRO A 554 23.84 -7.99 -11.57
CA PRO A 554 23.17 -6.84 -11.01
C PRO A 554 21.78 -7.20 -10.47
N LEU A 555 21.33 -6.49 -9.45
CA LEU A 555 20.14 -6.91 -8.71
C LEU A 555 18.86 -6.56 -9.47
N PHE A 556 18.90 -5.47 -10.25
CA PHE A 556 17.88 -5.05 -11.20
C PHE A 556 17.59 -6.05 -12.33
N SER A 557 18.46 -7.05 -12.56
CA SER A 557 18.24 -8.11 -13.56
C SER A 557 17.85 -9.47 -12.98
N THR A 558 17.80 -9.63 -11.64
CA THR A 558 17.68 -10.96 -10.98
C THR A 558 16.45 -11.13 -10.09
N PHE A 559 15.47 -10.22 -10.17
CA PHE A 559 14.27 -10.34 -9.34
C PHE A 559 13.32 -11.45 -9.80
N PHE A 560 13.08 -11.62 -11.10
CA PHE A 560 12.24 -12.71 -11.59
C PHE A 560 13.10 -13.97 -11.86
N PRO A 561 12.67 -15.16 -11.42
CA PRO A 561 13.47 -16.37 -11.56
C PRO A 561 13.47 -16.89 -13.00
N THR A 562 14.64 -16.83 -13.65
CA THR A 562 14.81 -17.29 -15.03
C THR A 562 15.13 -18.79 -15.10
N LYS A 563 14.21 -19.57 -15.69
CA LYS A 563 14.32 -21.04 -15.79
C LYS A 563 14.81 -21.53 -17.15
N GLU A 564 14.66 -20.72 -18.19
CA GLU A 564 14.98 -21.06 -19.59
C GLU A 564 15.98 -20.06 -20.14
N GLU A 565 16.85 -20.49 -21.06
CA GLU A 565 17.79 -19.58 -21.73
C GLU A 565 17.11 -18.77 -22.86
N SER A 566 16.01 -19.28 -23.42
CA SER A 566 15.33 -18.72 -24.59
C SER A 566 14.18 -17.77 -24.27
N SER A 567 13.80 -17.60 -23.01
CA SER A 567 12.66 -16.78 -22.59
C SER A 567 12.94 -16.07 -21.28
N TYR A 568 12.24 -14.96 -21.04
CA TYR A 568 12.27 -14.25 -19.76
C TYR A 568 10.84 -13.89 -19.32
N PHE A 569 10.64 -13.84 -18.01
CA PHE A 569 9.37 -13.41 -17.43
C PHE A 569 9.28 -11.89 -17.43
N ILE A 570 8.12 -11.37 -17.84
CA ILE A 570 7.77 -9.97 -17.68
C ILE A 570 6.35 -9.83 -17.15
N ARG A 571 6.11 -8.77 -16.38
CA ARG A 571 4.79 -8.34 -15.94
C ARG A 571 4.60 -6.88 -16.30
N VAL A 572 3.47 -6.58 -16.94
CA VAL A 572 3.03 -5.22 -17.29
C VAL A 572 1.72 -4.97 -16.55
N TYR A 573 1.54 -3.75 -16.04
CA TYR A 573 0.28 -3.30 -15.45
C TYR A 573 -0.34 -2.25 -16.38
N THR A 574 -1.65 -2.36 -16.62
CA THR A 574 -2.37 -1.36 -17.43
C THR A 574 -2.57 -0.05 -16.67
N GLU A 575 -3.16 0.95 -17.31
CA GLU A 575 -3.76 2.09 -16.62
C GLU A 575 -4.85 1.63 -15.62
N PRO A 576 -5.07 2.38 -14.53
CA PRO A 576 -6.23 2.19 -13.67
C PRO A 576 -7.44 2.87 -14.31
N LEU A 577 -8.62 2.26 -14.21
CA LEU A 577 -9.82 2.86 -14.80
C LEU A 577 -10.47 3.83 -13.82
N LEU A 578 -11.01 4.94 -14.33
CA LEU A 578 -11.88 5.84 -13.59
C LEU A 578 -13.32 5.69 -14.10
N VAL A 579 -14.22 5.26 -13.23
CA VAL A 579 -15.61 4.96 -13.57
C VAL A 579 -16.56 5.83 -12.76
N ASN A 580 -17.34 6.65 -13.45
CA ASN A 580 -18.42 7.40 -12.82
C ASN A 580 -19.57 6.45 -12.49
N LEU A 581 -20.00 6.44 -11.23
CA LEU A 581 -21.20 5.74 -10.74
C LEU A 581 -22.36 6.73 -10.63
N PRO A 582 -23.63 6.28 -10.69
CA PRO A 582 -24.79 7.15 -10.58
C PRO A 582 -24.87 7.83 -9.21
N THR A 583 -24.46 9.09 -9.13
CA THR A 583 -24.42 9.86 -7.86
C THR A 583 -25.83 10.12 -7.32
N PRO A 584 -26.07 9.87 -6.02
CA PRO A 584 -27.36 10.16 -5.39
C PRO A 584 -27.53 11.67 -5.14
N ASP A 585 -28.77 12.11 -4.92
CA ASP A 585 -29.05 13.47 -4.47
C ASP A 585 -28.65 13.65 -3.00
N PHE A 586 -27.46 14.21 -2.78
CA PHE A 586 -26.93 14.54 -1.44
C PHE A 586 -27.71 15.67 -0.74
N SER A 587 -28.59 16.40 -1.42
CA SER A 587 -29.41 17.44 -0.79
C SER A 587 -30.53 16.86 0.07
N MET A 588 -31.07 15.68 -0.27
CA MET A 588 -32.14 15.05 0.52
C MET A 588 -31.71 14.73 1.97
N PRO A 589 -30.59 14.01 2.22
CA PRO A 589 -30.09 13.79 3.58
C PRO A 589 -29.80 15.09 4.33
N TYR A 590 -29.23 16.10 3.66
CA TYR A 590 -28.96 17.41 4.26
C TYR A 590 -30.25 18.11 4.72
N ASN A 591 -31.28 18.13 3.87
CA ASN A 591 -32.58 18.72 4.20
C ASN A 591 -33.24 18.01 5.38
N VAL A 592 -33.14 16.68 5.48
CA VAL A 592 -33.65 15.90 6.62
C VAL A 592 -32.86 16.19 7.90
N ILE A 593 -31.53 16.30 7.82
CA ILE A 593 -30.69 16.69 8.97
C ILE A 593 -31.04 18.11 9.44
N CYS A 594 -31.17 19.09 8.54
CA CYS A 594 -31.59 20.44 8.90
C CYS A 594 -32.99 20.47 9.54
N LEU A 595 -33.94 19.70 9.03
CA LEU A 595 -35.30 19.63 9.60
C LEU A 595 -35.28 18.97 10.99
N THR A 596 -34.58 17.85 11.16
CA THR A 596 -34.49 17.17 12.46
C THR A 596 -33.73 18.03 13.50
N CYS A 597 -32.61 18.63 13.14
CA CYS A 597 -31.88 19.56 14.01
C CYS A 597 -32.71 20.79 14.40
N THR A 598 -33.49 21.37 13.49
CA THR A 598 -34.37 22.51 13.82
C THR A 598 -35.53 22.10 14.72
N VAL A 599 -36.17 20.95 14.48
CA VAL A 599 -37.20 20.40 15.38
C VAL A 599 -36.63 20.13 16.78
N VAL A 600 -35.45 19.51 16.88
CA VAL A 600 -34.78 19.26 18.16
C VAL A 600 -34.39 20.56 18.86
N ALA A 601 -33.85 21.56 18.14
CA ALA A 601 -33.49 22.86 18.72
C ALA A 601 -34.72 23.62 19.25
N VAL A 602 -35.85 23.61 18.53
CA VAL A 602 -37.10 24.23 18.98
C VAL A 602 -37.74 23.46 20.14
N GLY A 603 -37.73 22.13 20.09
CA GLY A 603 -38.22 21.27 21.17
C GLY A 603 -37.41 21.44 22.46
N TYR A 604 -36.08 21.35 22.37
CA TYR A 604 -35.19 21.59 23.50
C TYR A 604 -35.30 23.03 24.01
N GLY A 605 -35.28 24.03 23.12
CA GLY A 605 -35.37 25.44 23.50
C GLY A 605 -36.69 25.80 24.18
N SER A 606 -37.82 25.23 23.74
CA SER A 606 -39.11 25.45 24.39
C SER A 606 -39.20 24.73 25.75
N LEU A 607 -38.73 23.49 25.85
CA LEU A 607 -38.68 22.75 27.12
C LEU A 607 -37.73 23.41 28.14
N TYR A 608 -36.53 23.80 27.71
CA TYR A 608 -35.56 24.51 28.55
C TYR A 608 -36.12 25.83 29.07
N ASN A 609 -36.77 26.62 28.20
CA ASN A 609 -37.45 27.84 28.62
C ASN A 609 -38.58 27.56 29.63
N LEU A 610 -39.40 26.53 29.45
CA LEU A 610 -40.45 26.17 30.40
C LEU A 610 -39.91 25.74 31.77
N LEU A 611 -38.77 25.04 31.80
CA LEU A 611 -38.16 24.55 33.04
C LEU A 611 -37.33 25.60 33.79
N THR A 612 -36.72 26.56 33.08
CA THR A 612 -35.78 27.53 33.68
C THR A 612 -36.34 28.94 33.85
N ARG A 613 -37.39 29.32 33.11
CA ARG A 613 -37.95 30.68 33.16
C ARG A 613 -38.91 30.82 34.34
N SER A 614 -38.50 31.57 35.36
CA SER A 614 -39.40 31.98 36.45
C SER A 614 -40.43 33.00 35.94
N PHE A 615 -41.71 32.64 36.04
CA PHE A 615 -42.81 33.54 35.75
C PHE A 615 -43.05 34.44 36.97
N GLN A 616 -42.47 35.65 36.98
CA GLN A 616 -42.89 36.69 37.91
C GLN A 616 -44.27 37.22 37.49
N VAL A 617 -45.28 36.96 38.32
CA VAL A 617 -46.59 37.57 38.19
C VAL A 617 -46.48 39.01 38.67
N GLU A 618 -46.69 39.96 37.76
CA GLU A 618 -46.75 41.38 38.11
C GLU A 618 -48.04 41.64 38.90
N GLU A 619 -47.90 41.97 40.20
CA GLU A 619 -49.07 42.19 41.06
C GLU A 619 -49.90 43.39 40.56
N PRO A 620 -51.24 43.28 40.51
CA PRO A 620 -52.09 44.36 40.04
C PRO A 620 -51.97 45.58 40.95
N ASN A 621 -51.39 46.65 40.40
CA ASN A 621 -50.93 47.85 41.10
C ASN A 621 -51.95 48.37 42.15
N PRO A 622 -51.67 48.23 43.47
CA PRO A 622 -52.70 48.34 44.52
C PRO A 622 -53.31 49.74 44.68
N GLY A 623 -52.69 50.77 44.08
CA GLY A 623 -53.22 52.13 44.05
C GLY A 623 -54.54 52.27 43.28
N LEU A 624 -54.80 51.45 42.25
CA LEU A 624 -56.03 51.54 41.44
C LEU A 624 -57.23 50.98 42.19
N ALA A 625 -57.08 49.83 42.86
CA ALA A 625 -58.11 49.24 43.72
C ALA A 625 -58.46 50.17 44.90
N LYS A 626 -57.46 50.75 45.58
CA LYS A 626 -57.69 51.74 46.65
C LYS A 626 -58.42 53.00 46.14
N ARG A 627 -58.05 53.53 44.96
CA ARG A 627 -58.74 54.69 44.37
C ARG A 627 -60.21 54.40 44.09
N ILE A 628 -60.54 53.27 43.49
CA ILE A 628 -61.93 52.88 43.19
C ILE A 628 -62.71 52.65 44.50
N ALA A 629 -62.13 51.97 45.49
CA ALA A 629 -62.75 51.77 46.80
C ALA A 629 -63.05 53.10 47.53
N ASN A 630 -62.16 54.09 47.42
CA ASN A 630 -62.36 55.41 48.02
C ASN A 630 -63.37 56.28 47.28
N VAL A 631 -63.51 56.15 45.96
CA VAL A 631 -64.61 56.78 45.20
C VAL A 631 -65.97 56.20 45.61
N ILE A 632 -66.08 54.88 45.74
CA ILE A 632 -67.34 54.21 46.17
C ILE A 632 -67.70 54.57 47.62
N ARG A 633 -66.71 54.60 48.54
CA ARG A 633 -66.92 55.08 49.92
C ARG A 633 -67.42 56.53 49.96
N LYS A 634 -66.83 57.41 49.15
CA LYS A 634 -67.21 58.83 49.07
C LYS A 634 -68.65 59.02 48.53
N MET A 635 -69.10 58.19 47.58
CA MET A 635 -70.52 58.19 47.16
C MET A 635 -71.48 57.65 48.23
N ARG A 636 -71.02 56.78 49.13
CA ARG A 636 -71.80 56.22 50.24
C ARG A 636 -71.73 57.03 51.54
N GLY A 637 -71.08 58.20 51.55
CA GLY A 637 -70.95 59.05 52.74
C GLY A 637 -70.02 58.50 53.82
N VAL A 638 -69.18 57.51 53.51
CA VAL A 638 -68.25 56.86 54.47
C VAL A 638 -66.84 57.43 54.27
N PRO A 639 -66.06 57.70 55.34
CA PRO A 639 -64.67 58.14 55.20
C PRO A 639 -63.80 57.13 54.42
N PRO A 640 -62.77 57.61 53.69
CA PRO A 640 -61.89 56.78 52.86
C PRO A 640 -60.98 55.84 53.67
N LEU A 641 -60.46 54.81 52.98
CA LEU A 641 -59.35 53.94 53.40
C LEU A 641 -57.98 54.59 53.16
#